data_AF-A0A2J5HPF6-F1
#
_entry.id   AF-A0A2J5HPF6-F1
#
_cell.length_a   1.000
_cell.length_b   1.000
_cell.length_c   1.000
_cell.angle_alpha   90.00
_cell.angle_beta   90.00
_cell.angle_gamma   90.00
#
_symmetry.space_group_name_H-M   'P 1'
#
loop_
_entity.id
_entity.type
_entity.pdbx_description
1 polymer ?
#
loop_
_entity_poly.entity_id
_entity_poly.type
_entity_poly.pdbx_seq_one_letter_code
_entity_poly.pdbx_strand_id
1 'polypeptide(L)'
;MAISDYKKYLAEKVLNESRTVTYRSLGRALQVHSTLAKQMLYDFHRNENSKKPNSVNATYLITGAQRATESAAKNGSHVNGHEKNGGDVMPSSPYIPSSLPNQDIETNTDHIPRRSIVLVREEDLEDAKATFESIASVYIYSLQPTILQDLNVLTDVARETVSDHAHEDPLQYGKQWGMIQNPNVKVSTVVLDDASEEEAEELFPDSGKSTSTSTRESRKERQNRLRQMMEDDDEEMADTEEPAEPEPEPEEEESKPIDQPPPSKPELKEEVRVQGGRRRGKRQVMKKKTIKDEEGYLVTVEEPSWESFSEDEPEPPKKKPAVSAPRGKAGGAKPGQGSIMSFFGKKFSRLAMMIRSATALVLAVAALGARGFAKEPQEDLALLRRACPDYTDYASVGHAPYSEGPLKLPFQRPATECRTFSSPAVERVIEDVTSRMVDKDLAQLFRNAFPNTLDTTIRWHTDTTPASSKRKREGTQWEGPQTFVVTGDINAEWLRDSTNQLAGYQSLTKKDKKLHNLILGAINTQAEFVIQSPYCNAFQPPPPSGLKPTDNGQDDRVHPAYEPSVVFECKYELDSLAHFLALSTEFHENSGSTEFLTGRWYSALQTLLKVLDAQAKPTFNEQGQFVQNQYTFQRKTDLGTETLNLAGIGNPLSGHTGLIRSAFRPSDDATILGFFIPPNAMMAVQLKKTAEMIRAAGGKADLVSDLQQRGERLDRAVREHGVVQHAKYGDVFAFEVDGYGSRILMDDANIPSLLALPILGYVDQDDKVYQNTRKMILNKEWNPYYLTGTAFHGIGGPHIGLQNAWPMSLLVQAMTSDSDEEIKESINLVRNSSLLGLVHESINVNNIKDYSRPWFAWANSVFAQTILKIAKERPALIFGEGAAPYVP
;
A
#
# COMPACT_ATOMS: atom_id res chain seq x y z
N MET A 1 -3.56 -10.93 45.80
CA MET A 1 -3.75 -9.63 45.11
C MET A 1 -3.94 -9.95 43.63
N ALA A 2 -4.91 -9.51 42.83
CA ALA A 2 -5.90 -8.45 42.96
C ALA A 2 -7.14 -8.77 42.08
N ILE A 3 -8.30 -9.10 42.68
CA ILE A 3 -9.62 -9.12 41.98
C ILE A 3 -10.25 -7.71 42.00
N SER A 4 -9.65 -6.76 42.74
CA SER A 4 -10.19 -5.43 42.98
C SER A 4 -9.87 -4.38 41.90
N ASP A 5 -8.91 -4.61 41.00
CA ASP A 5 -8.38 -3.54 40.14
C ASP A 5 -8.84 -3.61 38.66
N TYR A 6 -9.59 -4.65 38.25
CA TYR A 6 -10.04 -4.77 36.86
C TYR A 6 -11.00 -3.64 36.44
N LYS A 7 -11.83 -3.14 37.36
CA LYS A 7 -12.73 -2.01 37.09
C LYS A 7 -11.96 -0.72 36.87
N LYS A 8 -10.86 -0.52 37.60
CA LYS A 8 -9.99 0.65 37.44
C LYS A 8 -9.23 0.57 36.12
N TYR A 9 -8.66 -0.60 35.82
CA TYR A 9 -7.97 -0.86 34.55
C TYR A 9 -8.89 -0.63 33.36
N LEU A 10 -10.11 -1.19 33.37
CA LEU A 10 -11.07 -1.02 32.28
C LEU A 10 -11.58 0.42 32.18
N ALA A 11 -11.80 1.13 33.29
CA ALA A 11 -12.16 2.54 33.26
C ALA A 11 -11.02 3.41 32.68
N GLU A 12 -9.77 3.13 33.04
CA GLU A 12 -8.61 3.83 32.51
C GLU A 12 -8.43 3.56 31.00
N LYS A 13 -8.44 2.29 30.58
CA LYS A 13 -8.21 1.92 29.18
C LYS A 13 -9.40 2.25 28.28
N VAL A 14 -10.62 1.90 28.67
CA VAL A 14 -11.80 2.05 27.81
C VAL A 14 -12.37 3.46 27.86
N LEU A 15 -12.46 4.09 29.04
CA LEU A 15 -13.13 5.40 29.19
C LEU A 15 -12.16 6.59 29.13
N ASN A 16 -10.97 6.50 29.74
CA ASN A 16 -10.02 7.62 29.75
C ASN A 16 -9.12 7.63 28.51
N GLU A 17 -8.52 6.49 28.17
CA GLU A 17 -7.61 6.37 27.02
C GLU A 17 -8.34 6.06 25.71
N SER A 18 -9.66 5.81 25.76
CA SER A 18 -10.49 5.48 24.59
C SER A 18 -9.97 4.29 23.77
N ARG A 19 -9.35 3.30 24.43
CA ARG A 19 -8.82 2.07 23.81
C ARG A 19 -9.83 0.93 23.82
N THR A 20 -9.77 0.09 22.79
CA THR A 20 -10.50 -1.17 22.72
C THR A 20 -9.78 -2.25 23.51
N VAL A 21 -10.49 -2.94 24.41
CA VAL A 21 -9.92 -4.00 25.25
C VAL A 21 -10.61 -5.32 24.94
N THR A 22 -9.84 -6.36 24.61
CA THR A 22 -10.34 -7.72 24.35
C THR A 22 -10.18 -8.62 25.58
N TYR A 23 -10.91 -9.73 25.65
CA TYR A 23 -10.70 -10.69 26.76
C TYR A 23 -9.28 -11.26 26.78
N ARG A 24 -8.59 -11.29 25.63
CA ARG A 24 -7.21 -11.77 25.49
C ARG A 24 -6.19 -10.77 26.01
N SER A 25 -6.37 -9.48 25.72
CA SER A 25 -5.51 -8.43 26.25
C SER A 25 -5.74 -8.19 27.74
N LEU A 26 -7.01 -8.22 28.19
CA LEU A 26 -7.35 -8.13 29.61
C LEU A 26 -6.79 -9.32 30.42
N GLY A 27 -6.91 -10.54 29.87
CA GLY A 27 -6.39 -11.75 30.51
C GLY A 27 -4.90 -11.68 30.78
N ARG A 28 -4.11 -11.18 29.81
CA ARG A 28 -2.66 -11.00 29.96
C ARG A 28 -2.31 -9.84 30.90
N ALA A 29 -2.97 -8.70 30.74
CA ALA A 29 -2.71 -7.51 31.57
C ALA A 29 -2.97 -7.74 33.07
N LEU A 30 -4.00 -8.53 33.41
CA LEU A 30 -4.36 -8.83 34.80
C LEU A 30 -3.86 -10.20 35.28
N GLN A 31 -3.12 -10.91 34.44
CA GLN A 31 -2.64 -12.26 34.69
C GLN A 31 -3.74 -13.27 35.08
N VAL A 32 -4.91 -13.19 34.42
CA VAL A 32 -6.09 -14.04 34.69
C VAL A 32 -6.47 -14.93 33.51
N HIS A 33 -7.10 -16.05 33.82
CA HIS A 33 -7.63 -16.99 32.82
C HIS A 33 -8.70 -16.32 31.92
N SER A 34 -8.71 -16.67 30.63
CA SER A 34 -9.64 -16.11 29.63
C SER A 34 -11.12 -16.15 30.05
N THR A 35 -11.56 -17.19 30.74
CA THR A 35 -12.94 -17.28 31.29
C THR A 35 -13.24 -16.18 32.30
N LEU A 36 -12.30 -15.89 33.20
CA LEU A 36 -12.46 -14.84 34.19
C LEU A 36 -12.39 -13.46 33.53
N ALA A 37 -11.52 -13.28 32.53
CA ALA A 37 -11.47 -12.04 31.74
C ALA A 37 -12.80 -11.75 31.02
N LYS A 38 -13.45 -12.77 30.44
CA LYS A 38 -14.78 -12.62 29.82
C LYS A 38 -15.85 -12.20 30.84
N GLN A 39 -15.82 -12.76 32.05
CA GLN A 39 -16.73 -12.35 33.13
C GLN A 39 -16.47 -10.90 33.58
N MET A 40 -15.20 -10.50 33.70
CA MET A 40 -14.81 -9.13 34.05
C MET A 40 -15.31 -8.10 33.02
N LEU A 41 -15.20 -8.40 31.72
CA LEU A 41 -15.74 -7.55 30.67
C LEU A 41 -17.27 -7.44 30.77
N TYR A 42 -17.97 -8.57 30.94
CA TYR A 42 -19.42 -8.57 31.11
C TYR A 42 -19.88 -7.77 32.34
N ASP A 43 -19.22 -7.96 33.48
CA ASP A 43 -19.53 -7.24 34.70
C ASP A 43 -19.28 -5.73 34.56
N PHE A 44 -18.20 -5.33 33.87
CA PHE A 44 -17.88 -3.92 33.65
C PHE A 44 -18.90 -3.24 32.72
N HIS A 45 -19.21 -3.87 31.57
CA HIS A 45 -20.22 -3.37 30.62
C HIS A 45 -21.58 -3.17 31.29
N ARG A 46 -22.07 -4.18 32.02
CA ARG A 46 -23.35 -4.10 32.72
C ARG A 46 -23.36 -3.01 33.79
N ASN A 47 -22.28 -2.88 34.57
CA ASN A 47 -22.20 -1.88 35.62
C ASN A 47 -22.14 -0.45 35.07
N GLU A 48 -21.34 -0.17 34.04
CA GLU A 48 -21.23 1.17 33.48
C GLU A 48 -22.48 1.57 32.69
N ASN A 49 -23.06 0.66 31.90
CA ASN A 49 -24.31 0.94 31.18
C ASN A 49 -25.53 1.08 32.12
N SER A 50 -25.49 0.51 33.33
CA SER A 50 -26.51 0.77 34.36
C SER A 50 -26.44 2.17 34.96
N LYS A 51 -25.24 2.78 35.00
CA LYS A 51 -25.03 4.15 35.50
C LYS A 51 -25.33 5.19 34.42
N LYS A 52 -24.82 4.94 33.21
CA LYS A 52 -25.02 5.80 32.04
C LYS A 52 -25.24 4.91 30.80
N PRO A 53 -26.45 4.92 30.22
CA PRO A 53 -26.74 4.15 29.01
C PRO A 53 -25.77 4.50 27.89
N ASN A 54 -25.34 3.49 27.12
CA ASN A 54 -24.41 3.60 25.99
C ASN A 54 -23.07 4.27 26.34
N SER A 55 -22.58 4.06 27.57
CA SER A 55 -21.26 4.54 27.98
C SER A 55 -20.13 3.64 27.53
N VAL A 56 -20.41 2.34 27.36
CA VAL A 56 -19.48 1.35 26.83
C VAL A 56 -20.24 0.46 25.85
N ASN A 57 -19.65 0.18 24.69
CA ASN A 57 -20.21 -0.72 23.69
C ASN A 57 -19.45 -2.04 23.70
N ALA A 58 -20.16 -3.15 23.50
CA ALA A 58 -19.58 -4.49 23.44
C ALA A 58 -19.56 -5.07 22.03
N THR A 59 -18.61 -5.96 21.80
CA THR A 59 -18.63 -6.89 20.66
C THR A 59 -18.74 -8.31 21.20
N TYR A 60 -19.65 -9.11 20.66
CA TYR A 60 -19.94 -10.47 21.09
C TYR A 60 -19.33 -11.50 20.14
N LEU A 61 -18.93 -12.65 20.69
CA LEU A 61 -18.63 -13.86 19.92
C LEU A 61 -19.72 -14.91 20.18
N ILE A 62 -20.36 -15.37 19.11
CA ILE A 62 -21.39 -16.42 19.13
C ILE A 62 -20.81 -17.67 18.48
N THR A 63 -21.03 -18.82 19.12
CA THR A 63 -20.63 -20.13 18.59
C THR A 63 -21.82 -21.07 18.66
N GLY A 64 -22.06 -21.88 17.63
CA GLY A 64 -23.23 -22.78 17.59
C GLY A 64 -23.41 -23.47 16.24
N ALA A 65 -24.46 -24.28 16.11
CA ALA A 65 -24.89 -24.83 14.83
C ALA A 65 -25.80 -23.81 14.12
N GLN A 66 -25.45 -23.43 12.90
CA GLN A 66 -26.19 -22.44 12.13
C GLN A 66 -27.37 -23.10 11.41
N ARG A 67 -28.52 -22.44 11.37
CA ARG A 67 -29.71 -22.98 10.70
C ARG A 67 -29.44 -23.03 9.19
N ALA A 68 -29.73 -24.15 8.55
CA ALA A 68 -29.66 -24.25 7.10
C ALA A 68 -30.66 -23.24 6.49
N THR A 69 -30.19 -22.39 5.59
CA THR A 69 -31.05 -21.47 4.85
C THR A 69 -31.92 -22.25 3.89
N GLU A 70 -33.23 -22.31 4.16
CA GLU A 70 -34.21 -22.78 3.18
C GLU A 70 -34.08 -21.91 1.93
N SER A 71 -33.69 -22.54 0.82
CA SER A 71 -33.74 -21.93 -0.50
C SER A 71 -35.17 -21.44 -0.77
N ALA A 72 -35.33 -20.14 -0.98
CA ALA A 72 -36.61 -19.53 -1.34
C ALA A 72 -37.25 -20.29 -2.52
N ALA A 73 -38.42 -20.87 -2.25
CA ALA A 73 -39.21 -21.62 -3.21
C ALA A 73 -39.54 -20.78 -4.45
N LYS A 74 -39.07 -21.23 -5.61
CA LYS A 74 -39.64 -20.84 -6.90
C LYS A 74 -40.95 -21.61 -7.11
N ASN A 75 -42.03 -20.87 -7.32
CA ASN A 75 -43.23 -21.39 -7.97
C ASN A 75 -42.89 -21.86 -9.39
N GLY A 76 -43.19 -23.12 -9.70
CA GLY A 76 -43.02 -23.70 -11.03
C GLY A 76 -43.23 -25.21 -11.03
N SER A 77 -44.48 -25.62 -11.21
CA SER A 77 -44.95 -27.00 -11.30
C SER A 77 -44.40 -27.76 -12.53
N HIS A 78 -43.89 -28.98 -12.30
CA HIS A 78 -44.07 -30.25 -13.06
C HIS A 78 -43.90 -30.23 -14.60
N VAL A 79 -43.09 -31.09 -15.28
CA VAL A 79 -42.99 -32.57 -15.25
C VAL A 79 -41.68 -33.02 -15.98
N ASN A 80 -40.96 -34.01 -15.39
CA ASN A 80 -39.99 -35.03 -15.89
C ASN A 80 -39.00 -34.68 -17.03
N GLY A 81 -37.66 -34.71 -16.90
CA GLY A 81 -36.76 -35.73 -16.31
C GLY A 81 -36.22 -36.64 -17.45
N HIS A 82 -34.92 -36.81 -17.76
CA HIS A 82 -33.69 -36.77 -16.95
C HIS A 82 -32.46 -36.53 -17.86
N GLU A 83 -31.68 -35.48 -17.58
CA GLU A 83 -30.22 -35.44 -17.79
C GLU A 83 -29.57 -35.68 -16.41
N LYS A 84 -28.53 -36.53 -16.35
CA LYS A 84 -27.62 -36.63 -15.21
C LYS A 84 -26.40 -35.76 -15.50
N ASN A 85 -26.31 -34.63 -14.80
CA ASN A 85 -25.06 -33.96 -14.49
C ASN A 85 -24.70 -34.28 -13.05
N GLY A 86 -23.43 -34.63 -12.83
CA GLY A 86 -22.79 -34.78 -11.54
C GLY A 86 -21.30 -34.83 -11.76
N GLY A 87 -20.62 -33.70 -11.52
CA GLY A 87 -19.17 -33.61 -11.55
C GLY A 87 -18.58 -34.31 -10.33
N ASP A 88 -17.80 -35.35 -10.60
CA ASP A 88 -16.84 -35.89 -9.66
C ASP A 88 -15.48 -35.23 -9.87
N VAL A 89 -14.88 -34.84 -8.75
CA VAL A 89 -13.51 -34.36 -8.64
C VAL A 89 -12.54 -35.50 -9.00
N MET A 90 -11.64 -35.23 -9.94
CA MET A 90 -10.55 -36.15 -10.32
C MET A 90 -9.29 -35.84 -9.51
N PRO A 91 -8.72 -36.81 -8.76
CA PRO A 91 -7.30 -36.84 -8.46
C PRO A 91 -6.56 -37.75 -9.47
N SER A 92 -5.45 -37.26 -10.01
CA SER A 92 -4.59 -37.97 -10.95
C SER A 92 -3.82 -39.14 -10.28
N SER A 93 -4.16 -40.37 -10.66
CA SER A 93 -3.39 -41.65 -10.78
C SER A 93 -2.28 -42.01 -9.76
N PRO A 94 -2.21 -43.29 -9.28
CA PRO A 94 -1.58 -44.34 -10.11
C PRO A 94 -2.18 -45.76 -10.05
N TYR A 95 -1.95 -46.49 -11.17
CA TYR A 95 -1.90 -47.95 -11.36
C TYR A 95 -3.17 -48.83 -11.19
N ILE A 96 -3.47 -49.60 -12.25
CA ILE A 96 -4.50 -50.67 -12.31
C ILE A 96 -3.83 -52.02 -11.94
N PRO A 97 -4.50 -52.96 -11.25
CA PRO A 97 -5.06 -54.11 -11.97
C PRO A 97 -6.41 -54.68 -11.45
N SER A 98 -7.30 -54.93 -12.42
CA SER A 98 -8.27 -56.05 -12.57
C SER A 98 -9.28 -56.46 -11.47
N SER A 99 -10.55 -56.55 -11.92
CA SER A 99 -11.55 -57.64 -11.67
C SER A 99 -12.81 -57.30 -10.84
N LEU A 100 -13.98 -57.40 -11.52
CA LEU A 100 -15.34 -57.75 -11.02
C LEU A 100 -16.26 -56.65 -10.43
N PRO A 101 -17.61 -56.85 -10.51
CA PRO A 101 -18.54 -55.84 -11.06
C PRO A 101 -19.50 -55.17 -10.07
N ASN A 102 -20.09 -54.06 -10.55
CA ASN A 102 -21.19 -53.24 -10.02
C ASN A 102 -22.09 -53.83 -8.92
N GLN A 103 -22.29 -53.02 -7.86
CA GLN A 103 -23.51 -53.02 -7.04
C GLN A 103 -23.96 -51.58 -6.75
N ASP A 104 -25.27 -51.44 -6.64
CA ASP A 104 -26.09 -50.24 -6.77
C ASP A 104 -25.92 -49.19 -5.65
N ILE A 105 -25.99 -47.91 -6.02
CA ILE A 105 -25.96 -46.75 -5.12
C ILE A 105 -27.38 -46.43 -4.65
N GLU A 106 -27.66 -46.67 -3.37
CA GLU A 106 -28.76 -46.03 -2.62
C GLU A 106 -28.37 -44.60 -2.23
N THR A 107 -29.21 -43.62 -2.56
CA THR A 107 -29.03 -42.21 -2.21
C THR A 107 -29.49 -41.93 -0.78
N ASN A 108 -28.54 -41.70 0.13
CA ASN A 108 -28.78 -41.07 1.43
C ASN A 108 -28.18 -39.65 1.38
N THR A 109 -29.01 -38.61 1.42
CA THR A 109 -28.55 -37.22 1.61
C THR A 109 -28.26 -36.99 3.08
N ASP A 110 -27.02 -37.22 3.51
CA ASP A 110 -26.58 -36.86 4.85
C ASP A 110 -26.44 -35.34 4.99
N HIS A 111 -27.24 -34.76 5.88
CA HIS A 111 -27.18 -33.35 6.25
C HIS A 111 -25.97 -33.14 7.16
N ILE A 112 -24.88 -32.54 6.65
CA ILE A 112 -23.68 -32.29 7.46
C ILE A 112 -23.94 -31.09 8.39
N PRO A 113 -23.94 -31.26 9.73
CA PRO A 113 -24.16 -30.16 10.66
C PRO A 113 -22.95 -29.20 10.67
N ARG A 114 -23.17 -27.94 10.25
CA ARG A 114 -22.13 -26.89 10.23
C ARG A 114 -22.11 -26.12 11.55
N ARG A 115 -20.97 -26.13 12.24
CA ARG A 115 -20.71 -25.25 13.38
C ARG A 115 -20.09 -23.94 12.90
N SER A 116 -20.66 -22.82 13.33
CA SER A 116 -20.23 -21.46 12.97
C SER A 116 -19.75 -20.71 14.21
N ILE A 117 -18.75 -19.84 14.01
CA ILE A 117 -18.23 -18.89 15.00
C ILE A 117 -18.37 -17.50 14.37
N VAL A 118 -19.11 -16.60 15.00
CA VAL A 118 -19.45 -15.29 14.42
C VAL A 118 -19.16 -14.19 15.45
N LEU A 119 -18.42 -13.16 15.02
CA LEU A 119 -18.24 -11.92 15.76
C LEU A 119 -19.34 -10.93 15.36
N VAL A 120 -20.00 -10.33 16.34
CA VAL A 120 -21.20 -9.51 16.13
C VAL A 120 -21.15 -8.29 17.05
N ARG A 121 -21.59 -7.13 16.56
CA ARG A 121 -21.76 -5.93 17.39
C ARG A 121 -22.93 -6.09 18.35
N GLU A 122 -22.96 -5.29 19.41
CA GLU A 122 -24.03 -5.36 20.41
C GLU A 122 -25.42 -5.11 19.80
N GLU A 123 -25.54 -4.18 18.86
CA GLU A 123 -26.80 -3.86 18.17
C GLU A 123 -27.33 -4.99 17.29
N ASP A 124 -26.44 -5.79 16.71
CA ASP A 124 -26.77 -6.87 15.77
C ASP A 124 -26.91 -8.23 16.48
N LEU A 125 -26.74 -8.26 17.81
CA LEU A 125 -26.63 -9.50 18.60
C LEU A 125 -27.89 -10.38 18.50
N GLU A 126 -29.08 -9.80 18.62
CA GLU A 126 -30.33 -10.58 18.62
C GLU A 126 -30.64 -11.13 17.22
N ASP A 127 -30.36 -10.35 16.18
CA ASP A 127 -30.50 -10.80 14.79
C ASP A 127 -29.53 -11.94 14.48
N ALA A 128 -28.28 -11.83 14.94
CA ALA A 128 -27.30 -12.89 14.77
C ALA A 128 -27.68 -14.17 15.53
N LYS A 129 -28.21 -14.06 16.76
CA LYS A 129 -28.71 -15.23 17.50
C LYS A 129 -29.82 -15.96 16.75
N ALA A 130 -30.70 -15.23 16.04
CA ALA A 130 -31.78 -15.82 15.26
C ALA A 130 -31.29 -16.69 14.08
N THR A 131 -30.04 -16.49 13.62
CA THR A 131 -29.44 -17.30 12.55
C THR A 131 -28.96 -18.68 13.00
N PHE A 132 -28.85 -18.91 14.31
CA PHE A 132 -28.41 -20.19 14.87
C PHE A 132 -29.59 -21.12 15.17
N GLU A 133 -29.45 -22.38 14.81
CA GLU A 133 -30.37 -23.44 15.23
C GLU A 133 -30.16 -23.80 16.70
N SER A 134 -28.89 -23.93 17.10
CA SER A 134 -28.51 -24.11 18.49
C SER A 134 -27.26 -23.30 18.80
N ILE A 135 -27.28 -22.57 19.91
CA ILE A 135 -26.15 -21.74 20.36
C ILE A 135 -25.40 -22.49 21.44
N ALA A 136 -24.10 -22.69 21.24
CA ALA A 136 -23.20 -23.34 22.19
C ALA A 136 -22.63 -22.34 23.21
N SER A 137 -22.25 -21.14 22.78
CA SER A 137 -21.80 -20.09 23.69
C SER A 137 -21.94 -18.68 23.11
N VAL A 138 -22.19 -17.71 24.00
CA VAL A 138 -22.18 -16.26 23.72
C VAL A 138 -21.37 -15.58 24.82
N TYR A 139 -20.38 -14.78 24.46
CA TYR A 139 -19.62 -13.99 25.43
C TYR A 139 -19.09 -12.69 24.81
N ILE A 140 -18.76 -11.72 25.66
CA ILE A 140 -18.14 -10.47 25.22
C ILE A 140 -16.70 -10.75 24.77
N TYR A 141 -16.42 -10.43 23.51
CA TYR A 141 -15.10 -10.49 22.90
C TYR A 141 -14.26 -9.26 23.26
N SER A 142 -14.87 -8.07 23.17
CA SER A 142 -14.22 -6.78 23.46
C SER A 142 -15.19 -5.73 24.02
N LEU A 143 -14.61 -4.71 24.67
CA LEU A 143 -15.28 -3.49 25.07
C LEU A 143 -14.56 -2.26 24.50
N GLN A 144 -15.36 -1.25 24.14
CA GLN A 144 -14.89 -0.03 23.50
C GLN A 144 -15.79 1.17 23.87
N PRO A 145 -15.27 2.42 23.84
CA PRO A 145 -16.04 3.62 24.19
C PRO A 145 -17.13 3.96 23.17
N THR A 146 -16.93 3.62 21.90
CA THR A 146 -17.85 3.89 20.77
C THR A 146 -18.13 2.62 19.99
N ILE A 147 -19.18 2.61 19.18
CA ILE A 147 -19.50 1.49 18.29
C ILE A 147 -18.36 1.34 17.27
N LEU A 148 -17.84 0.12 17.12
CA LEU A 148 -16.83 -0.18 16.10
C LEU A 148 -17.52 -0.24 14.74
N GLN A 149 -17.16 0.70 13.86
CA GLN A 149 -17.63 0.69 12.47
C GLN A 149 -17.02 -0.50 11.72
N ASP A 150 -15.74 -0.78 11.97
CA ASP A 150 -15.01 -1.93 11.45
C ASP A 150 -14.53 -2.83 12.59
N LEU A 151 -14.85 -4.13 12.52
CA LEU A 151 -14.41 -5.14 13.46
C LEU A 151 -12.92 -5.52 13.26
N ASN A 152 -12.31 -5.18 12.13
CA ASN A 152 -10.88 -5.44 11.85
C ASN A 152 -9.95 -4.69 12.81
N VAL A 153 -10.41 -3.63 13.47
CA VAL A 153 -9.67 -2.92 14.54
C VAL A 153 -9.30 -3.88 15.69
N LEU A 154 -10.05 -4.97 15.89
CA LEU A 154 -9.74 -5.99 16.87
C LEU A 154 -8.46 -6.81 16.53
N THR A 155 -8.06 -6.82 15.26
CA THR A 155 -6.81 -7.45 14.79
C THR A 155 -5.59 -6.66 15.27
N ASP A 156 -5.67 -5.34 15.32
CA ASP A 156 -4.56 -4.50 15.79
C ASP A 156 -4.34 -4.67 17.29
N VAL A 157 -5.42 -4.75 18.07
CA VAL A 157 -5.35 -5.09 19.50
C VAL A 157 -4.73 -6.47 19.71
N ALA A 158 -5.05 -7.44 18.82
CA ALA A 158 -4.44 -8.77 18.87
C ALA A 158 -2.94 -8.73 18.52
N ARG A 159 -2.52 -7.94 17.53
CA ARG A 159 -1.12 -7.74 17.15
C ARG A 159 -0.31 -7.05 18.25
N GLU A 160 -0.83 -6.00 18.86
CA GLU A 160 -0.22 -5.33 20.03
C GLU A 160 -0.02 -6.34 21.17
N THR A 161 -1.05 -7.14 21.46
CA THR A 161 -0.98 -8.19 22.49
C THR A 161 0.09 -9.26 22.19
N VAL A 162 0.30 -9.61 20.92
CA VAL A 162 1.34 -10.58 20.53
C VAL A 162 2.73 -9.95 20.61
N SER A 163 2.88 -8.69 20.19
CA SER A 163 4.13 -7.94 20.23
C SER A 163 4.62 -7.71 21.66
N ASP A 164 3.74 -7.20 22.53
CA ASP A 164 4.07 -6.86 23.92
C ASP A 164 4.46 -8.09 24.75
N HIS A 165 3.95 -9.26 24.36
CA HIS A 165 4.16 -10.53 25.05
C HIS A 165 4.96 -11.54 24.20
N ALA A 166 5.73 -11.09 23.20
CA ALA A 166 6.50 -11.97 22.30
C ALA A 166 7.57 -12.81 23.01
N HIS A 167 7.98 -12.40 24.21
CA HIS A 167 8.95 -13.11 25.05
C HIS A 167 8.32 -14.25 25.88
N GLU A 168 6.99 -14.36 25.94
CA GLU A 168 6.30 -15.43 26.65
C GLU A 168 6.23 -16.70 25.79
N ASP A 169 6.75 -17.83 26.30
CA ASP A 169 6.57 -19.13 25.65
C ASP A 169 5.09 -19.58 25.74
N PRO A 170 4.37 -19.71 24.61
CA PRO A 170 2.97 -20.14 24.61
C PRO A 170 2.74 -21.51 25.23
N LEU A 171 3.74 -22.41 25.22
CA LEU A 171 3.63 -23.74 25.82
C LEU A 171 3.78 -23.71 27.34
N GLN A 172 4.49 -22.72 27.88
CA GLN A 172 4.64 -22.54 29.33
C GLN A 172 3.47 -21.75 29.91
N TYR A 173 3.15 -20.60 29.30
CA TYR A 173 2.17 -19.65 29.85
C TYR A 173 0.77 -19.83 29.27
N GLY A 174 0.61 -20.50 28.13
CA GLY A 174 -0.68 -20.62 27.44
C GLY A 174 -1.77 -21.27 28.30
N LYS A 175 -1.43 -22.23 29.18
CA LYS A 175 -2.39 -22.85 30.09
C LYS A 175 -2.98 -21.85 31.09
N GLN A 176 -2.17 -20.89 31.57
CA GLN A 176 -2.63 -19.81 32.45
C GLN A 176 -3.62 -18.88 31.72
N TRP A 177 -3.42 -18.68 30.41
CA TRP A 177 -4.26 -17.83 29.55
C TRP A 177 -5.52 -18.51 29.00
N GLY A 178 -5.71 -19.80 29.29
CA GLY A 178 -6.84 -20.60 28.78
C GLY A 178 -6.66 -21.13 27.37
N MET A 179 -5.41 -21.30 26.92
CA MET A 179 -5.06 -22.05 25.73
C MET A 179 -5.28 -23.54 25.97
N ILE A 180 -6.02 -24.19 25.08
CA ILE A 180 -6.20 -25.64 25.09
C ILE A 180 -4.90 -26.27 24.57
N GLN A 181 -4.17 -26.96 25.44
CA GLN A 181 -2.96 -27.68 25.06
C GLN A 181 -3.31 -29.10 24.62
N ASN A 182 -2.93 -29.48 23.41
CA ASN A 182 -3.05 -30.85 22.94
C ASN A 182 -1.78 -31.62 23.34
N PRO A 183 -1.88 -32.66 24.20
CA PRO A 183 -0.72 -33.41 24.69
C PRO A 183 0.03 -34.19 23.60
N ASN A 184 -0.55 -34.33 22.40
CA ASN A 184 0.05 -35.01 21.25
C ASN A 184 0.75 -34.06 20.26
N VAL A 185 0.86 -32.76 20.58
CA VAL A 185 1.60 -31.81 19.74
C VAL A 185 3.09 -32.13 19.84
N LYS A 186 3.65 -32.66 18.75
CA LYS A 186 5.09 -32.84 18.57
C LYS A 186 5.68 -31.53 18.07
N VAL A 187 6.47 -30.86 18.91
CA VAL A 187 7.31 -29.74 18.48
C VAL A 187 8.56 -30.34 17.84
N SER A 188 8.89 -29.92 16.62
CA SER A 188 10.24 -30.16 16.08
C SER A 188 11.19 -29.23 16.83
N THR A 189 11.81 -29.72 17.89
CA THR A 189 13.00 -29.09 18.47
C THR A 189 14.11 -29.22 17.44
N VAL A 190 14.30 -28.20 16.60
CA VAL A 190 15.61 -27.97 16.01
C VAL A 190 16.49 -27.47 17.15
N VAL A 191 17.07 -28.42 17.88
CA VAL A 191 18.30 -28.16 18.61
C VAL A 191 19.36 -28.04 17.53
N LEU A 192 19.85 -26.82 17.31
CA LEU A 192 21.15 -26.63 16.66
C LEU A 192 22.18 -27.19 17.62
N ASP A 193 22.43 -28.50 17.53
CA ASP A 193 23.62 -29.10 18.11
C ASP A 193 24.81 -28.57 17.32
N ASP A 194 25.68 -27.86 18.03
CA ASP A 194 26.92 -27.21 17.60
C ASP A 194 28.01 -28.27 17.30
N ALA A 195 27.65 -29.33 16.58
CA ALA A 195 28.48 -30.51 16.34
C ALA A 195 28.18 -31.12 14.95
N SER A 196 28.42 -30.36 13.89
CA SER A 196 28.74 -30.90 12.55
C SER A 196 29.26 -29.79 11.62
N GLU A 197 30.32 -29.09 12.06
CA GLU A 197 31.24 -28.38 11.14
C GLU A 197 32.50 -29.22 10.83
N GLU A 198 32.53 -30.50 11.21
CA GLU A 198 33.60 -31.43 10.86
C GLU A 198 33.02 -32.58 10.03
N GLU A 199 32.66 -32.32 8.77
CA GLU A 199 32.64 -33.31 7.67
C GLU A 199 32.24 -32.65 6.34
N ALA A 200 33.02 -31.66 5.89
CA ALA A 200 32.95 -31.18 4.50
C ALA A 200 34.25 -30.47 4.04
N GLU A 201 35.42 -30.99 4.41
CA GLU A 201 36.68 -30.68 3.72
C GLU A 201 37.48 -31.97 3.47
N GLU A 202 36.99 -32.83 2.58
CA GLU A 202 37.83 -33.78 1.86
C GLU A 202 37.27 -33.99 0.45
N LEU A 203 37.70 -33.15 -0.51
CA LEU A 203 37.70 -33.50 -1.95
C LEU A 203 38.56 -32.55 -2.81
N PHE A 204 39.78 -32.20 -2.38
CA PHE A 204 40.83 -31.73 -3.29
C PHE A 204 42.21 -32.22 -2.79
N PRO A 205 43.01 -32.95 -3.60
CA PRO A 205 44.26 -33.55 -3.12
C PRO A 205 45.46 -32.59 -3.16
N ASP A 206 46.14 -32.52 -2.02
CA ASP A 206 47.59 -32.50 -1.76
C ASP A 206 48.55 -31.64 -2.61
N SER A 207 49.21 -30.66 -1.95
CA SER A 207 50.66 -30.50 -2.04
C SER A 207 51.27 -29.67 -0.89
N GLY A 208 51.95 -30.31 0.06
CA GLY A 208 53.29 -29.90 0.50
C GLY A 208 53.50 -29.10 1.82
N LYS A 209 53.84 -29.85 2.89
CA LYS A 209 54.85 -29.60 3.95
C LYS A 209 54.79 -28.33 4.87
N SER A 210 54.53 -28.58 6.16
CA SER A 210 55.50 -28.55 7.30
C SER A 210 54.98 -27.89 8.60
N THR A 211 54.89 -28.70 9.66
CA THR A 211 55.21 -28.46 11.08
C THR A 211 54.88 -27.10 11.75
N SER A 212 53.96 -27.11 12.72
CA SER A 212 54.23 -27.09 14.19
C SER A 212 53.14 -26.35 14.99
N THR A 213 52.54 -27.08 15.95
CA THR A 213 51.94 -26.68 17.24
C THR A 213 51.70 -25.20 17.57
N SER A 214 50.44 -24.86 17.87
CA SER A 214 50.09 -23.86 18.89
C SER A 214 48.66 -24.02 19.41
N THR A 215 48.57 -23.94 20.73
CA THR A 215 47.43 -23.86 21.65
C THR A 215 46.41 -22.77 21.29
N ARG A 216 45.12 -23.09 21.49
CA ARG A 216 43.93 -22.26 21.17
C ARG A 216 43.71 -21.20 22.26
N GLU A 217 44.10 -19.95 22.02
CA GLU A 217 43.77 -18.79 22.88
C GLU A 217 42.28 -18.39 22.74
N SER A 218 41.69 -17.89 23.83
CA SER A 218 40.26 -17.56 23.89
C SER A 218 39.94 -16.17 23.33
N ARG A 219 38.71 -16.00 22.82
CA ARG A 219 38.23 -14.78 22.13
C ARG A 219 38.38 -13.49 22.94
N LYS A 220 38.42 -13.59 24.28
CA LYS A 220 38.59 -12.47 25.21
C LYS A 220 40.05 -12.00 25.29
N GLU A 221 40.99 -12.92 25.11
CA GLU A 221 42.44 -12.68 25.10
C GLU A 221 42.86 -11.97 23.81
N ARG A 222 42.30 -12.41 22.68
CA ARG A 222 42.45 -11.74 21.37
C ARG A 222 41.88 -10.31 21.37
N GLN A 223 40.77 -10.08 22.06
CA GLN A 223 40.17 -8.73 22.15
C GLN A 223 40.99 -7.79 23.03
N ASN A 224 41.62 -8.29 24.09
CA ASN A 224 42.55 -7.51 24.92
C ASN A 224 43.87 -7.24 24.20
N ARG A 225 44.38 -8.20 23.43
CA ARG A 225 45.60 -8.01 22.61
C ARG A 225 45.38 -7.00 21.48
N LEU A 226 44.21 -7.01 20.85
CA LEU A 226 43.82 -6.00 19.85
C LEU A 226 43.61 -4.61 20.45
N ARG A 227 43.21 -4.50 21.73
CA ARG A 227 43.18 -3.21 22.44
C ARG A 227 44.58 -2.70 22.75
N GLN A 228 45.47 -3.57 23.20
CA GLN A 228 46.88 -3.23 23.42
C GLN A 228 47.56 -2.78 22.12
N MET A 229 47.29 -3.43 20.99
CA MET A 229 47.85 -3.03 19.69
C MET A 229 47.23 -1.76 19.09
N MET A 230 46.16 -1.22 19.68
CA MET A 230 45.57 0.08 19.29
C MET A 230 45.96 1.22 20.24
N GLU A 231 46.69 0.92 21.32
CA GLU A 231 47.17 1.92 22.30
C GLU A 231 48.69 2.17 22.17
N ASP A 232 49.42 1.37 21.38
CA ASP A 232 50.88 1.48 21.16
C ASP A 232 51.30 2.21 19.86
N ASP A 233 50.37 2.66 19.02
CA ASP A 233 50.65 3.49 17.84
C ASP A 233 50.24 4.95 18.11
N ASP A 234 51.04 5.65 18.93
CA ASP A 234 51.29 7.11 18.84
C ASP A 234 52.25 7.53 19.96
N GLU A 235 53.52 7.12 19.87
CA GLU A 235 54.61 7.75 20.62
C GLU A 235 55.06 9.07 19.95
N GLU A 236 54.93 10.13 20.76
CA GLU A 236 55.84 11.27 20.98
C GLU A 236 56.10 12.35 19.89
N MET A 237 55.78 13.59 20.28
CA MET A 237 56.77 14.67 20.46
C MET A 237 56.47 15.47 21.76
N ALA A 238 57.48 15.53 22.63
CA ALA A 238 57.71 16.20 23.93
C ALA A 238 56.98 17.56 24.22
N ASP A 239 56.77 18.02 25.46
CA ASP A 239 57.70 18.08 26.60
C ASP A 239 57.02 18.50 27.94
N THR A 240 57.61 18.04 29.05
CA THR A 240 57.73 18.60 30.43
C THR A 240 56.61 18.55 31.53
N GLU A 241 56.92 17.76 32.57
CA GLU A 241 56.93 17.98 34.05
C GLU A 241 55.65 17.88 34.96
N GLU A 242 55.51 16.71 35.62
CA GLU A 242 55.46 16.38 37.09
C GLU A 242 54.71 17.25 38.16
N PRO A 243 54.38 16.73 39.38
CA PRO A 243 53.83 15.41 39.78
C PRO A 243 52.82 15.47 40.99
N ALA A 244 52.35 14.26 41.39
CA ALA A 244 52.14 13.77 42.79
C ALA A 244 50.71 13.50 43.35
N GLU A 245 50.51 12.20 43.63
CA GLU A 245 49.64 11.38 44.51
C GLU A 245 49.42 11.88 45.98
N PRO A 246 48.75 11.15 46.93
CA PRO A 246 48.02 9.84 46.89
C PRO A 246 46.64 9.76 47.61
N GLU A 247 46.02 8.58 47.46
CA GLU A 247 45.05 7.81 48.28
C GLU A 247 45.26 7.85 49.83
N PRO A 248 44.33 7.38 50.74
CA PRO A 248 43.59 6.10 50.69
C PRO A 248 42.18 5.98 51.35
N GLU A 249 41.63 4.75 51.25
CA GLU A 249 40.47 4.08 51.90
C GLU A 249 40.49 4.05 53.47
N PRO A 250 39.67 3.24 54.21
CA PRO A 250 38.26 2.77 54.12
C PRO A 250 37.49 2.98 55.46
N GLU A 251 36.23 2.53 55.58
CA GLU A 251 35.70 1.65 56.68
C GLU A 251 34.15 1.61 56.77
N GLU A 252 33.66 0.44 57.19
CA GLU A 252 32.27 0.00 57.48
C GLU A 252 31.71 0.71 58.75
N GLU A 253 30.44 0.72 59.18
CA GLU A 253 29.49 -0.36 59.46
C GLU A 253 28.15 0.25 60.03
N GLU A 254 27.06 -0.54 60.02
CA GLU A 254 25.89 -0.58 60.94
C GLU A 254 24.72 0.46 61.00
N SER A 255 23.53 -0.07 60.63
CA SER A 255 22.23 -0.12 61.37
C SER A 255 21.26 1.09 61.51
N LYS A 256 19.94 0.79 61.32
CA LYS A 256 18.72 1.67 61.33
C LYS A 256 18.11 1.76 62.77
N PRO A 257 17.19 2.72 63.16
CA PRO A 257 15.78 2.75 62.69
C PRO A 257 14.94 4.09 62.77
N ILE A 258 13.94 4.17 61.87
CA ILE A 258 12.51 4.62 62.01
C ILE A 258 12.10 6.13 62.10
N ASP A 259 11.07 6.43 61.28
CA ASP A 259 10.01 7.49 61.29
C ASP A 259 10.31 8.98 61.02
N GLN A 260 9.93 9.45 59.80
CA GLN A 260 8.99 10.56 59.57
C GLN A 260 8.74 10.81 58.05
N PRO A 261 7.58 11.41 57.65
CA PRO A 261 7.09 11.41 56.27
C PRO A 261 7.86 12.39 55.35
N PRO A 262 8.02 12.12 54.04
CA PRO A 262 8.77 13.02 53.18
C PRO A 262 7.99 14.31 52.84
N PRO A 263 8.70 15.46 52.78
CA PRO A 263 8.15 16.76 52.45
C PRO A 263 8.02 16.98 50.92
N SER A 264 7.41 18.11 50.57
CA SER A 264 7.27 18.69 49.23
C SER A 264 8.51 18.53 48.33
N LYS A 265 8.29 18.17 47.05
CA LYS A 265 9.31 18.09 46.00
C LYS A 265 10.16 19.39 45.95
N PRO A 266 11.51 19.30 45.90
CA PRO A 266 12.38 20.46 45.85
C PRO A 266 12.36 21.16 44.48
N GLU A 267 12.31 22.50 44.49
CA GLU A 267 12.52 23.33 43.30
C GLU A 267 13.99 23.27 42.85
N LEU A 268 14.22 23.06 41.55
CA LEU A 268 15.55 23.02 40.93
C LEU A 268 16.20 24.41 40.98
N LYS A 269 17.46 24.48 41.40
CA LYS A 269 18.26 25.72 41.47
C LYS A 269 19.19 25.85 40.26
N GLU A 270 19.48 27.08 39.83
CA GLU A 270 20.49 27.40 38.82
C GLU A 270 21.47 28.43 39.39
N GLU A 271 22.78 28.22 39.17
CA GLU A 271 23.83 29.16 39.54
C GLU A 271 24.62 29.61 38.30
N VAL A 272 24.78 30.93 38.13
CA VAL A 272 25.46 31.54 36.99
C VAL A 272 26.59 32.45 37.48
N ARG A 273 27.81 32.29 36.95
CA ARG A 273 28.96 33.16 37.25
C ARG A 273 29.55 33.71 35.96
N VAL A 274 29.91 34.99 35.96
CA VAL A 274 30.45 35.71 34.78
C VAL A 274 31.93 36.02 35.00
N GLN A 275 32.80 35.53 34.12
CA GLN A 275 34.20 35.95 34.01
C GLN A 275 34.57 36.05 32.52
N GLY A 276 35.18 37.17 32.12
CA GLY A 276 35.73 37.34 30.76
C GLY A 276 34.71 37.43 29.62
N GLY A 277 33.49 37.93 29.88
CA GLY A 277 32.52 38.26 28.82
C GLY A 277 31.75 37.08 28.19
N ARG A 278 31.88 35.85 28.72
CA ARG A 278 31.03 34.70 28.36
C ARG A 278 30.29 34.17 29.59
N ARG A 279 28.98 33.96 29.49
CA ARG A 279 28.14 33.39 30.57
C ARG A 279 28.19 31.87 30.53
N ARG A 280 28.60 31.24 31.64
CA ARG A 280 28.51 29.78 31.85
C ARG A 280 27.73 29.53 33.13
N GLY A 281 26.75 28.62 33.08
CA GLY A 281 25.90 28.26 34.23
C GLY A 281 25.85 26.74 34.42
N LYS A 282 25.52 26.31 35.63
CA LYS A 282 25.16 24.91 35.92
C LYS A 282 23.67 24.86 36.28
N ARG A 283 22.93 23.93 35.67
CA ARG A 283 21.54 23.62 36.00
C ARG A 283 21.41 22.19 36.51
N GLN A 284 20.54 21.96 37.47
CA GLN A 284 20.31 20.63 37.99
C GLN A 284 19.24 19.92 37.14
N VAL A 285 19.55 18.73 36.65
CA VAL A 285 18.70 17.92 35.75
C VAL A 285 18.61 16.49 36.28
N MET A 286 17.40 15.92 36.28
CA MET A 286 17.19 14.53 36.71
C MET A 286 17.77 13.58 35.66
N LYS A 287 18.75 12.75 36.04
CA LYS A 287 19.29 11.69 35.19
C LYS A 287 18.91 10.33 35.75
N LYS A 288 18.44 9.45 34.86
CA LYS A 288 18.11 8.05 35.17
C LYS A 288 19.41 7.25 35.25
N LYS A 289 19.66 6.63 36.40
CA LYS A 289 20.79 5.71 36.62
C LYS A 289 20.25 4.36 37.05
N THR A 290 20.64 3.31 36.33
CA THR A 290 20.25 1.93 36.66
C THR A 290 21.28 1.33 37.60
N ILE A 291 20.84 0.94 38.80
CA ILE A 291 21.63 0.32 39.86
C ILE A 291 21.00 -1.01 40.24
N LYS A 292 21.83 -1.98 40.61
CA LYS A 292 21.38 -3.29 41.06
C LYS A 292 21.06 -3.19 42.54
N ASP A 293 19.83 -3.51 42.94
CA ASP A 293 19.43 -3.49 44.35
C ASP A 293 19.99 -4.70 45.12
N GLU A 294 19.81 -4.68 46.44
CA GLU A 294 20.32 -5.71 47.38
C GLU A 294 19.67 -7.10 47.16
N GLU A 295 18.62 -7.19 46.35
CA GLU A 295 17.95 -8.44 45.97
C GLU A 295 18.37 -8.92 44.57
N GLY A 296 19.28 -8.19 43.91
CA GLY A 296 19.92 -8.57 42.65
C GLY A 296 19.20 -8.11 41.39
N TYR A 297 18.21 -7.21 41.48
CA TYR A 297 17.46 -6.69 40.34
C TYR A 297 17.99 -5.31 39.89
N LEU A 298 17.99 -5.06 38.58
CA LEU A 298 18.40 -3.77 38.01
C LEU A 298 17.24 -2.77 38.11
N VAL A 299 17.35 -1.81 39.03
CA VAL A 299 16.36 -0.76 39.27
C VAL A 299 16.89 0.58 38.75
N THR A 300 16.07 1.30 37.99
CA THR A 300 16.43 2.62 37.47
C THR A 300 15.94 3.71 38.40
N VAL A 301 16.87 4.43 39.03
CA VAL A 301 16.61 5.52 39.97
C VAL A 301 16.94 6.86 39.31
N GLU A 302 16.05 7.84 39.44
CA GLU A 302 16.27 9.20 38.94
C GLU A 302 16.92 10.07 40.02
N GLU A 303 18.16 10.50 39.79
CA GLU A 303 18.88 11.39 40.71
C GLU A 303 19.15 12.76 40.08
N PRO A 304 19.06 13.85 40.85
CA PRO A 304 19.34 15.21 40.37
C PRO A 304 20.85 15.41 40.18
N SER A 305 21.29 15.54 38.94
CA SER A 305 22.70 15.78 38.56
C SER A 305 22.90 17.19 38.01
N TRP A 306 24.06 17.81 38.25
CA TRP A 306 24.37 19.15 37.71
C TRP A 306 25.00 19.06 36.33
N GLU A 307 24.44 19.79 35.37
CA GLU A 307 24.93 19.88 33.99
C GLU A 307 25.29 21.34 33.65
N SER A 308 26.46 21.55 33.05
CA SER A 308 26.89 22.88 32.58
C SER A 308 26.26 23.19 31.23
N PHE A 309 25.67 24.37 31.08
CA PHE A 309 25.14 24.86 29.80
C PHE A 309 25.88 26.13 29.35
N SER A 310 25.93 26.35 28.03
CA SER A 310 26.53 27.52 27.39
C SER A 310 25.51 28.22 26.47
N GLU A 311 25.79 29.46 26.10
CA GLU A 311 24.84 30.43 25.51
C GLU A 311 24.18 30.01 24.17
N ASP A 312 24.62 28.91 23.54
CA ASP A 312 24.13 28.43 22.24
C ASP A 312 23.07 27.30 22.33
N GLU A 313 22.56 26.93 23.52
CA GLU A 313 21.44 25.98 23.65
C GLU A 313 20.07 26.68 23.82
N PRO A 314 19.02 26.30 23.04
CA PRO A 314 17.71 26.94 23.12
C PRO A 314 16.92 26.57 24.39
N GLU A 315 16.33 27.59 25.05
CA GLU A 315 15.51 27.40 26.26
C GLU A 315 14.20 26.63 25.99
N PRO A 316 13.80 25.67 26.85
CA PRO A 316 12.50 25.00 26.76
C PRO A 316 11.35 25.95 27.12
N PRO A 317 10.16 25.80 26.49
CA PRO A 317 9.06 26.76 26.62
C PRO A 317 8.46 26.77 28.04
N LYS A 318 8.42 27.96 28.66
CA LYS A 318 7.74 28.21 29.95
C LYS A 318 6.23 28.03 29.80
N LYS A 319 5.64 27.09 30.57
CA LYS A 319 4.18 26.92 30.69
C LYS A 319 3.56 28.17 31.32
N LYS A 320 2.58 28.78 30.66
CA LYS A 320 1.77 29.87 31.22
C LYS A 320 0.87 29.35 32.36
N PRO A 321 0.73 30.06 33.49
CA PRO A 321 -0.12 29.62 34.59
C PRO A 321 -1.61 29.74 34.24
N ALA A 322 -2.37 28.72 34.65
CA ALA A 322 -3.82 28.66 34.53
C ALA A 322 -4.49 29.69 35.46
N VAL A 323 -5.43 30.45 34.91
CA VAL A 323 -6.26 31.39 35.68
C VAL A 323 -7.28 30.60 36.50
N SER A 324 -7.22 30.80 37.81
CA SER A 324 -8.11 30.23 38.83
C SER A 324 -9.51 30.83 38.75
N ALA A 325 -10.53 29.96 38.58
CA ALA A 325 -11.92 30.31 38.84
C ALA A 325 -12.22 30.27 40.36
N PRO A 326 -12.99 31.21 40.92
CA PRO A 326 -13.37 31.18 42.33
C PRO A 326 -14.60 30.29 42.57
N ARG A 327 -14.55 29.48 43.64
CA ARG A 327 -15.70 28.72 44.17
C ARG A 327 -16.39 29.47 45.31
N GLY A 328 -17.71 29.56 45.23
CA GLY A 328 -18.61 29.30 46.36
C GLY A 328 -19.73 30.31 46.61
N LYS A 329 -20.99 29.92 46.34
CA LYS A 329 -22.04 29.61 47.34
C LYS A 329 -23.39 29.28 46.70
N ALA A 330 -24.13 28.39 47.37
CA ALA A 330 -25.43 27.88 47.00
C ALA A 330 -26.60 28.78 47.45
N GLY A 331 -27.75 28.69 46.75
CA GLY A 331 -29.07 28.98 47.32
C GLY A 331 -30.11 29.64 46.39
N GLY A 332 -31.18 28.91 46.03
CA GLY A 332 -32.56 29.43 46.09
C GLY A 332 -33.31 29.88 44.82
N ALA A 333 -34.26 29.03 44.39
CA ALA A 333 -35.66 29.32 43.96
C ALA A 333 -36.03 30.09 42.65
N LYS A 334 -37.01 29.47 41.94
CA LYS A 334 -37.88 29.82 40.77
C LYS A 334 -38.77 31.09 40.93
N PRO A 335 -39.72 31.44 40.00
CA PRO A 335 -39.84 31.36 38.52
C PRO A 335 -40.44 32.64 37.84
N GLY A 336 -40.64 32.66 36.50
CA GLY A 336 -41.84 33.31 35.91
C GLY A 336 -41.73 34.01 34.53
N GLN A 337 -42.61 33.57 33.60
CA GLN A 337 -43.34 34.31 32.53
C GLN A 337 -42.57 35.25 31.55
N GLY A 338 -42.92 35.36 30.27
CA GLY A 338 -44.10 34.96 29.53
C GLY A 338 -43.99 35.37 28.05
N SER A 339 -44.86 34.75 27.26
CA SER A 339 -45.08 34.86 25.82
C SER A 339 -45.52 36.25 25.32
N ILE A 340 -45.27 36.61 24.05
CA ILE A 340 -46.32 36.80 23.01
C ILE A 340 -45.77 37.43 21.72
N MET A 341 -46.31 36.90 20.61
CA MET A 341 -46.12 37.22 19.19
C MET A 341 -46.57 38.62 18.73
N SER A 342 -46.26 38.86 17.44
CA SER A 342 -47.03 39.61 16.42
C SER A 342 -46.71 41.12 16.30
N PHE A 343 -46.60 41.76 15.12
CA PHE A 343 -47.39 41.74 13.89
C PHE A 343 -46.59 42.28 12.68
N PHE A 344 -46.93 41.81 11.46
CA PHE A 344 -46.97 42.42 10.10
C PHE A 344 -46.31 43.81 9.85
N GLY A 345 -45.76 44.17 8.68
CA GLY A 345 -45.74 43.59 7.33
C GLY A 345 -45.30 44.65 6.28
N LYS A 346 -44.68 44.17 5.19
CA LYS A 346 -44.60 44.65 3.78
C LYS A 346 -44.84 46.15 3.42
N LYS A 347 -43.83 46.76 2.74
CA LYS A 347 -43.72 47.00 1.26
C LYS A 347 -43.43 48.46 0.77
N PHE A 348 -42.57 48.52 -0.27
CA PHE A 348 -42.46 49.46 -1.41
C PHE A 348 -41.68 50.82 -1.37
N SER A 349 -40.43 50.76 -1.86
CA SER A 349 -39.72 51.46 -2.97
C SER A 349 -40.11 52.85 -3.55
N ARG A 350 -39.05 53.53 -4.07
CA ARG A 350 -38.89 54.61 -5.11
C ARG A 350 -38.92 56.05 -4.58
N LEU A 351 -38.13 57.05 -5.01
CA LEU A 351 -37.10 57.23 -6.08
C LEU A 351 -36.36 58.60 -5.85
N ALA A 352 -35.06 58.63 -6.20
CA ALA A 352 -34.09 59.71 -6.56
C ALA A 352 -34.38 61.24 -6.43
N MET A 353 -33.34 62.06 -6.09
CA MET A 353 -32.48 62.85 -7.05
C MET A 353 -31.69 64.03 -6.40
N MET A 354 -30.34 64.05 -6.59
CA MET A 354 -29.38 65.20 -6.74
C MET A 354 -29.21 66.27 -5.59
N ILE A 355 -28.07 66.94 -5.29
CA ILE A 355 -26.68 67.07 -5.82
C ILE A 355 -25.80 67.81 -4.77
N ARG A 356 -24.51 67.38 -4.64
CA ARG A 356 -23.25 68.10 -4.28
C ARG A 356 -23.12 68.97 -3.01
N SER A 357 -22.24 68.53 -2.09
CA SER A 357 -20.90 69.13 -1.79
C SER A 357 -20.52 68.98 -0.31
N ALA A 358 -19.43 68.24 -0.04
CA ALA A 358 -18.38 68.52 0.96
C ALA A 358 -17.60 67.24 1.31
N THR A 359 -16.86 66.74 0.33
CA THR A 359 -15.68 65.88 0.48
C THR A 359 -14.57 66.65 1.20
N ALA A 360 -14.34 66.38 2.49
CA ALA A 360 -13.06 66.68 3.16
C ALA A 360 -12.85 65.99 4.53
N LEU A 361 -13.75 65.10 4.99
CA LEU A 361 -13.62 64.49 6.33
C LEU A 361 -13.90 62.98 6.41
N VAL A 362 -13.77 62.27 5.28
CA VAL A 362 -13.87 60.79 5.23
C VAL A 362 -12.54 60.13 4.81
N LEU A 363 -11.56 60.91 4.35
CA LEU A 363 -10.26 60.40 3.88
C LEU A 363 -9.21 60.19 4.98
N ALA A 364 -9.47 60.57 6.24
CA ALA A 364 -8.55 60.34 7.36
C ALA A 364 -8.86 59.07 8.16
N VAL A 365 -10.07 58.50 8.04
CA VAL A 365 -10.45 57.24 8.73
C VAL A 365 -10.31 56.02 7.79
N ALA A 366 -10.30 56.22 6.47
CA ALA A 366 -10.01 55.17 5.50
C ALA A 366 -8.52 54.81 5.35
N ALA A 367 -7.59 55.62 5.90
CA ALA A 367 -6.15 55.41 5.78
C ALA A 367 -5.50 54.71 6.99
N LEU A 368 -6.25 54.48 8.08
CA LEU A 368 -5.77 53.78 9.29
C LEU A 368 -6.44 52.42 9.53
N GLY A 369 -7.44 52.04 8.73
CA GLY A 369 -8.03 50.69 8.71
C GLY A 369 -7.48 49.76 7.61
N ALA A 370 -6.63 50.27 6.72
CA ALA A 370 -6.11 49.55 5.54
C ALA A 370 -4.62 49.17 5.67
N ARG A 371 -4.14 48.95 6.89
CA ARG A 371 -2.82 48.35 7.18
C ARG A 371 -2.97 47.28 8.25
N GLY A 372 -3.66 46.19 7.90
CA GLY A 372 -3.86 45.10 8.83
C GLY A 372 -4.60 43.87 8.31
N PHE A 373 -4.85 43.71 7.01
CA PHE A 373 -5.45 42.49 6.44
C PHE A 373 -5.00 42.30 5.00
N ALA A 374 -3.71 42.01 4.81
CA ALA A 374 -3.16 41.64 3.51
C ALA A 374 -2.14 40.49 3.66
N LYS A 375 -2.48 39.51 4.50
CA LYS A 375 -1.70 38.27 4.67
C LYS A 375 -2.55 37.00 4.84
N GLU A 376 -3.84 37.06 4.55
CA GLU A 376 -4.82 36.00 4.91
C GLU A 376 -5.36 35.06 3.79
N PRO A 377 -5.09 35.16 2.48
CA PRO A 377 -5.59 34.12 1.55
C PRO A 377 -4.85 32.79 1.70
N GLN A 378 -3.56 32.83 2.02
CA GLN A 378 -2.69 31.66 1.98
C GLN A 378 -2.75 30.82 3.26
N GLU A 379 -2.98 31.45 4.42
CA GLU A 379 -3.20 30.74 5.68
C GLU A 379 -4.57 30.04 5.69
N ASP A 380 -5.62 30.67 5.16
CA ASP A 380 -6.96 30.07 5.02
C ASP A 380 -6.95 28.85 4.07
N LEU A 381 -6.28 28.93 2.91
CA LEU A 381 -6.13 27.79 2.00
C LEU A 381 -5.31 26.65 2.62
N ALA A 382 -4.27 26.96 3.41
CA ALA A 382 -3.50 25.95 4.11
C ALA A 382 -4.32 25.28 5.23
N LEU A 383 -5.19 26.03 5.90
CA LEU A 383 -6.10 25.52 6.92
C LEU A 383 -7.17 24.61 6.30
N LEU A 384 -7.76 25.01 5.17
CA LEU A 384 -8.74 24.22 4.42
C LEU A 384 -8.11 22.91 3.90
N ARG A 385 -6.86 22.94 3.42
CA ARG A 385 -6.13 21.74 3.01
C ARG A 385 -5.91 20.73 4.14
N ARG A 386 -5.74 21.20 5.38
CA ARG A 386 -5.63 20.32 6.56
C ARG A 386 -6.94 19.66 6.95
N ALA A 387 -8.07 20.20 6.48
CA ALA A 387 -9.41 19.66 6.72
C ALA A 387 -9.88 18.71 5.60
N CYS A 388 -9.06 18.47 4.59
CA CYS A 388 -9.39 17.53 3.52
C CYS A 388 -9.47 16.10 4.07
N PRO A 389 -10.56 15.37 3.79
CA PRO A 389 -10.69 13.98 4.21
C PRO A 389 -9.65 13.10 3.52
N ASP A 390 -9.33 11.96 4.11
CA ASP A 390 -8.61 10.92 3.39
C ASP A 390 -9.45 10.48 2.19
N TYR A 391 -8.81 10.37 1.02
CA TYR A 391 -9.55 10.11 -0.21
C TYR A 391 -10.02 8.66 -0.32
N THR A 392 -9.38 7.70 0.36
CA THR A 392 -9.84 6.32 0.42
C THR A 392 -11.19 6.23 1.12
N ASP A 393 -11.30 6.90 2.28
CA ASP A 393 -12.54 6.99 3.04
C ASP A 393 -13.62 7.76 2.26
N TYR A 394 -13.22 8.85 1.61
CA TYR A 394 -14.11 9.64 0.74
C TYR A 394 -14.65 8.77 -0.41
N ALA A 395 -13.79 8.13 -1.20
CA ALA A 395 -14.18 7.33 -2.35
C ALA A 395 -15.07 6.13 -2.02
N SER A 396 -15.10 5.70 -0.75
CA SER A 396 -15.91 4.57 -0.27
C SER A 396 -17.40 4.89 -0.10
N VAL A 397 -17.81 6.17 -0.22
CA VAL A 397 -19.20 6.61 -0.05
C VAL A 397 -19.63 7.56 -1.17
N GLY A 398 -20.93 7.62 -1.45
CA GLY A 398 -21.49 8.47 -2.50
C GLY A 398 -21.72 9.91 -2.04
N HIS A 399 -21.37 10.89 -2.89
CA HIS A 399 -21.58 12.31 -2.64
C HIS A 399 -22.45 12.98 -3.69
N ALA A 400 -23.23 13.97 -3.26
CA ALA A 400 -23.94 14.87 -4.16
C ALA A 400 -22.95 15.87 -4.83
N PRO A 401 -23.28 16.41 -6.01
CA PRO A 401 -24.49 16.13 -6.81
C PRO A 401 -24.43 14.76 -7.50
N TYR A 402 -25.55 14.04 -7.50
CA TYR A 402 -25.69 12.79 -8.26
C TYR A 402 -26.00 13.09 -9.73
N SER A 403 -25.58 12.20 -10.62
CA SER A 403 -25.90 12.28 -12.05
C SER A 403 -27.42 12.32 -12.31
N GLU A 404 -27.80 12.87 -13.46
CA GLU A 404 -29.20 12.91 -13.88
C GLU A 404 -29.68 11.60 -14.51
N GLY A 405 -28.77 10.66 -14.79
CA GLY A 405 -29.06 9.35 -15.37
C GLY A 405 -29.80 8.38 -14.43
N PRO A 406 -30.18 7.19 -14.93
CA PRO A 406 -30.89 6.17 -14.14
C PRO A 406 -30.07 5.59 -12.98
N LEU A 407 -28.75 5.50 -13.08
CA LEU A 407 -27.90 4.94 -12.02
C LEU A 407 -27.68 5.91 -10.87
N LYS A 408 -27.88 7.22 -11.07
CA LYS A 408 -27.61 8.26 -10.06
C LYS A 408 -26.20 8.14 -9.49
N LEU A 409 -25.20 8.01 -10.37
CA LEU A 409 -23.80 7.93 -9.96
C LEU A 409 -23.40 9.17 -9.15
N PRO A 410 -22.70 9.00 -8.01
CA PRO A 410 -22.27 10.10 -7.17
C PRO A 410 -21.14 10.92 -7.80
N PHE A 411 -20.99 12.15 -7.32
CA PHE A 411 -19.80 12.95 -7.55
C PHE A 411 -18.65 12.44 -6.67
N GLN A 412 -17.45 12.32 -7.23
CA GLN A 412 -16.28 11.80 -6.49
C GLN A 412 -15.02 12.64 -6.61
N ARG A 413 -15.08 13.84 -7.19
CA ARG A 413 -13.92 14.72 -7.15
C ARG A 413 -13.81 15.38 -5.77
N PRO A 414 -12.61 15.49 -5.18
CA PRO A 414 -12.42 16.31 -4.00
C PRO A 414 -12.89 17.75 -4.22
N ALA A 415 -13.20 18.43 -3.10
CA ALA A 415 -13.33 19.88 -3.10
C ALA A 415 -12.10 20.51 -3.75
N THR A 416 -12.28 21.64 -4.45
CA THR A 416 -11.23 22.26 -5.27
C THR A 416 -9.94 22.51 -4.48
N GLU A 417 -10.05 22.87 -3.20
CA GLU A 417 -8.95 23.15 -2.29
C GLU A 417 -8.14 21.88 -1.91
N CYS A 418 -8.80 20.71 -1.98
CA CYS A 418 -8.26 19.39 -1.66
C CYS A 418 -7.62 18.69 -2.86
N ARG A 419 -7.77 19.23 -4.08
CA ARG A 419 -7.13 18.66 -5.28
C ARG A 419 -5.63 18.84 -5.20
N THR A 420 -4.90 17.74 -5.40
CA THR A 420 -3.44 17.72 -5.26
C THR A 420 -2.71 18.43 -6.41
N PHE A 421 -3.29 18.40 -7.60
CA PHE A 421 -2.85 19.15 -8.77
C PHE A 421 -4.07 19.65 -9.57
N SER A 422 -3.90 20.72 -10.37
CA SER A 422 -4.98 21.24 -11.20
C SER A 422 -4.45 21.76 -12.53
N SER A 423 -5.13 21.38 -13.61
CA SER A 423 -4.80 21.78 -14.98
C SER A 423 -6.03 22.40 -15.65
N PRO A 424 -5.97 23.68 -16.09
CA PRO A 424 -7.06 24.29 -16.85
C PRO A 424 -7.34 23.59 -18.19
N ALA A 425 -6.35 22.92 -18.79
CA ALA A 425 -6.57 22.12 -20.00
C ALA A 425 -7.42 20.88 -19.70
N VAL A 426 -7.14 20.20 -18.59
CA VAL A 426 -7.93 19.03 -18.14
C VAL A 426 -9.37 19.43 -17.81
N GLU A 427 -9.59 20.56 -17.12
CA GLU A 427 -10.97 21.01 -16.85
C GLU A 427 -11.76 21.31 -18.13
N ARG A 428 -11.10 21.83 -19.18
CA ARG A 428 -11.77 22.03 -20.48
C ARG A 428 -12.13 20.72 -21.16
N VAL A 429 -11.25 19.72 -21.13
CA VAL A 429 -11.55 18.39 -21.67
C VAL A 429 -12.75 17.78 -20.95
N ILE A 430 -12.82 17.91 -19.61
CA ILE A 430 -13.96 17.44 -18.83
C ILE A 430 -15.26 18.12 -19.29
N GLU A 431 -15.27 19.44 -19.41
CA GLU A 431 -16.46 20.18 -19.83
C GLU A 431 -16.86 19.82 -21.28
N ASP A 432 -15.91 19.85 -22.21
CA ASP A 432 -16.16 19.59 -23.63
C ASP A 432 -16.70 18.17 -23.86
N VAL A 433 -16.13 17.17 -23.20
CA VAL A 433 -16.55 15.78 -23.34
C VAL A 433 -17.89 15.53 -22.63
N THR A 434 -18.03 15.96 -21.38
CA THR A 434 -19.21 15.62 -20.58
C THR A 434 -20.47 16.40 -20.98
N SER A 435 -20.33 17.62 -21.50
CA SER A 435 -21.46 18.41 -22.02
C SER A 435 -22.09 17.78 -23.26
N ARG A 436 -21.28 17.07 -24.06
CA ARG A 436 -21.69 16.39 -25.31
C ARG A 436 -22.21 14.98 -25.11
N MET A 437 -21.90 14.34 -23.97
CA MET A 437 -22.34 12.97 -23.69
C MET A 437 -23.86 12.89 -23.53
N VAL A 438 -24.44 11.94 -24.25
CA VAL A 438 -25.88 11.63 -24.17
C VAL A 438 -26.17 10.97 -22.82
N ASP A 439 -25.36 9.99 -22.45
CA ASP A 439 -25.50 9.26 -21.20
C ASP A 439 -24.92 10.06 -20.02
N LYS A 440 -25.81 10.49 -19.12
CA LYS A 440 -25.45 11.35 -17.99
C LYS A 440 -24.76 10.61 -16.85
N ASP A 441 -24.93 9.30 -16.74
CA ASP A 441 -24.16 8.49 -15.79
C ASP A 441 -22.73 8.31 -16.29
N LEU A 442 -22.57 8.00 -17.58
CA LEU A 442 -21.26 7.92 -18.21
C LEU A 442 -20.50 9.26 -18.14
N ALA A 443 -21.21 10.37 -18.34
CA ALA A 443 -20.66 11.71 -18.18
C ALA A 443 -20.16 11.98 -16.75
N GLN A 444 -20.91 11.53 -15.74
CA GLN A 444 -20.49 11.67 -14.34
C GLN A 444 -19.29 10.79 -14.02
N LEU A 445 -19.25 9.55 -14.51
CA LEU A 445 -18.11 8.67 -14.35
C LEU A 445 -16.86 9.24 -15.01
N PHE A 446 -16.95 9.76 -16.24
CA PHE A 446 -15.83 10.44 -16.91
C PHE A 446 -15.37 11.68 -16.15
N ARG A 447 -16.31 12.50 -15.65
CA ARG A 447 -16.01 13.67 -14.82
C ARG A 447 -15.22 13.31 -13.56
N ASN A 448 -15.55 12.18 -12.93
CA ASN A 448 -14.85 11.70 -11.74
C ASN A 448 -13.50 11.06 -12.07
N ALA A 449 -13.48 10.18 -13.08
CA ALA A 449 -12.35 9.31 -13.40
C ALA A 449 -11.21 10.05 -14.12
N PHE A 450 -11.52 10.88 -15.13
CA PHE A 450 -10.48 11.52 -15.94
C PHE A 450 -9.50 12.38 -15.14
N PRO A 451 -9.90 13.23 -14.19
CA PRO A 451 -8.95 13.98 -13.37
C PRO A 451 -8.51 13.25 -12.10
N ASN A 452 -8.95 12.02 -11.82
CA ASN A 452 -8.77 11.38 -10.51
C ASN A 452 -7.31 11.35 -10.07
N THR A 453 -6.39 10.99 -10.96
CA THR A 453 -4.93 11.05 -10.72
C THR A 453 -4.49 12.45 -10.29
N LEU A 454 -4.82 13.50 -11.05
CA LEU A 454 -4.41 14.87 -10.72
C LEU A 454 -5.07 15.37 -9.43
N ASP A 455 -6.32 15.00 -9.21
CA ASP A 455 -7.08 15.43 -8.05
C ASP A 455 -6.52 14.78 -6.77
N THR A 456 -5.98 13.55 -6.82
CA THR A 456 -5.81 12.72 -5.61
C THR A 456 -4.44 12.08 -5.42
N THR A 457 -3.65 11.83 -6.48
CA THR A 457 -2.44 11.00 -6.39
C THR A 457 -1.12 11.75 -6.54
N ILE A 458 -1.14 13.05 -6.87
CA ILE A 458 0.09 13.86 -6.96
C ILE A 458 0.52 14.26 -5.54
N ARG A 459 1.19 13.35 -4.83
CA ARG A 459 1.57 13.55 -3.42
C ARG A 459 2.68 14.57 -3.26
N TRP A 460 3.54 14.71 -4.26
CA TRP A 460 4.57 15.74 -4.28
C TRP A 460 4.93 16.14 -5.71
N HIS A 461 5.09 17.44 -5.94
CA HIS A 461 5.57 17.98 -7.21
C HIS A 461 6.36 19.28 -6.97
N THR A 462 7.44 19.46 -7.72
CA THR A 462 8.21 20.70 -7.78
C THR A 462 8.63 20.98 -9.21
N ASP A 463 8.58 22.25 -9.63
CA ASP A 463 9.06 22.72 -10.93
C ASP A 463 10.59 22.93 -10.96
N THR A 464 11.22 22.97 -9.80
CA THR A 464 12.65 23.30 -9.66
C THR A 464 13.39 22.20 -8.91
N THR A 465 14.72 22.17 -9.11
CA THR A 465 15.64 21.32 -8.34
C THR A 465 15.35 21.45 -6.83
N PRO A 466 14.93 20.36 -6.16
CA PRO A 466 14.75 20.35 -4.72
C PRO A 466 16.02 20.76 -3.98
N ALA A 467 15.87 21.46 -2.85
CA ALA A 467 17.01 21.75 -1.99
C ALA A 467 17.62 20.44 -1.46
N SER A 468 18.92 20.24 -1.69
CA SER A 468 19.65 19.07 -1.18
C SER A 468 19.48 18.98 0.34
N SER A 469 19.09 17.82 0.84
CA SER A 469 19.24 17.52 2.26
C SER A 469 20.72 17.65 2.64
N LYS A 470 21.03 18.12 3.86
CA LYS A 470 22.42 18.32 4.33
C LYS A 470 23.26 17.03 4.40
N ARG A 471 22.67 15.86 4.14
CA ARG A 471 23.38 14.59 4.02
C ARG A 471 23.65 14.29 2.55
N LYS A 472 24.78 14.78 2.04
CA LYS A 472 25.34 14.36 0.75
C LYS A 472 25.69 12.86 0.83
N ARG A 473 24.91 11.98 0.20
CA ARG A 473 25.48 10.78 -0.41
C ARG A 473 25.90 11.20 -1.82
N GLU A 474 27.18 11.08 -2.14
CA GLU A 474 27.67 11.34 -3.51
C GLU A 474 26.86 10.50 -4.51
N GLY A 475 26.25 11.15 -5.52
CA GLY A 475 25.59 10.47 -6.63
C GLY A 475 24.05 10.49 -6.70
N THR A 476 23.34 11.01 -5.69
CA THR A 476 21.87 11.22 -5.74
C THR A 476 21.54 12.70 -5.91
N GLN A 477 21.42 13.15 -7.15
CA GLN A 477 21.07 14.53 -7.44
C GLN A 477 19.70 14.56 -8.11
N TRP A 478 18.67 14.77 -7.29
CA TRP A 478 17.32 15.08 -7.76
C TRP A 478 17.38 16.46 -8.43
N GLU A 479 17.49 16.51 -9.76
CA GLU A 479 17.62 17.73 -10.53
C GLU A 479 16.34 18.06 -11.31
N GLY A 480 16.08 19.36 -11.52
CA GLY A 480 14.96 19.82 -12.31
C GLY A 480 13.59 19.55 -11.67
N PRO A 481 12.52 19.55 -12.49
CA PRO A 481 11.20 19.16 -12.02
C PRO A 481 11.20 17.73 -11.50
N GLN A 482 10.39 17.47 -10.47
CA GLN A 482 10.21 16.15 -9.87
C GLN A 482 8.74 15.96 -9.49
N THR A 483 8.22 14.75 -9.67
CA THR A 483 6.81 14.43 -9.39
C THR A 483 6.72 13.03 -8.84
N PHE A 484 6.11 12.89 -7.67
CA PHE A 484 5.81 11.61 -7.03
C PHE A 484 4.30 11.33 -7.15
N VAL A 485 3.97 10.24 -7.83
CA VAL A 485 2.60 9.83 -8.18
C VAL A 485 2.28 8.49 -7.54
N VAL A 486 1.34 8.48 -6.58
CA VAL A 486 0.95 7.24 -5.91
C VAL A 486 -0.15 6.49 -6.65
N THR A 487 -0.30 5.20 -6.40
CA THR A 487 -1.31 4.34 -7.05
C THR A 487 -2.75 4.69 -6.63
N GLY A 488 -2.89 5.20 -5.41
CA GLY A 488 -4.15 5.62 -4.81
C GLY A 488 -4.12 5.41 -3.31
N ASP A 489 -4.88 4.41 -2.85
CA ASP A 489 -5.00 3.96 -1.46
C ASP A 489 -3.67 3.51 -0.81
N ILE A 490 -2.62 3.27 -1.62
CA ILE A 490 -1.27 2.95 -1.16
C ILE A 490 -0.37 4.16 -1.42
N ASN A 491 0.34 4.63 -0.39
CA ASN A 491 1.22 5.80 -0.48
C ASN A 491 2.63 5.46 -1.01
N ALA A 492 2.69 4.75 -2.14
CA ALA A 492 3.92 4.41 -2.85
C ALA A 492 3.70 4.53 -4.36
N GLU A 493 4.80 4.72 -5.10
CA GLU A 493 4.78 4.89 -6.56
C GLU A 493 5.22 3.60 -7.24
N TRP A 494 4.31 2.99 -8.01
CA TRP A 494 4.67 1.98 -9.00
C TRP A 494 5.05 2.65 -10.31
N LEU A 495 6.13 2.18 -10.94
CA LEU A 495 6.55 2.70 -12.26
C LEU A 495 5.46 2.46 -13.33
N ARG A 496 4.79 1.30 -13.25
CA ARG A 496 3.64 0.95 -14.10
C ARG A 496 2.47 1.90 -13.88
N ASP A 497 1.97 2.00 -12.66
CA ASP A 497 0.76 2.75 -12.33
C ASP A 497 0.95 4.23 -12.65
N SER A 498 2.03 4.86 -12.18
CA SER A 498 2.30 6.28 -12.41
C SER A 498 2.37 6.62 -13.91
N THR A 499 2.95 5.74 -14.72
CA THR A 499 2.97 5.88 -16.19
C THR A 499 1.57 5.84 -16.79
N ASN A 500 0.80 4.78 -16.49
CA ASN A 500 -0.54 4.61 -17.04
C ASN A 500 -1.55 5.65 -16.51
N GLN A 501 -1.34 6.13 -15.28
CA GLN A 501 -2.12 7.21 -14.67
C GLN A 501 -1.95 8.53 -15.43
N LEU A 502 -0.75 8.79 -15.96
CA LEU A 502 -0.41 10.03 -16.67
C LEU A 502 -0.65 9.98 -18.19
N ALA A 503 -0.77 8.80 -18.78
CA ALA A 503 -0.91 8.59 -20.24
C ALA A 503 -2.01 9.46 -20.88
N GLY A 504 -3.19 9.55 -20.25
CA GLY A 504 -4.32 10.34 -20.76
C GLY A 504 -4.07 11.85 -20.83
N TYR A 505 -3.06 12.37 -20.13
CA TYR A 505 -2.75 13.80 -20.07
C TYR A 505 -1.63 14.22 -21.03
N GLN A 506 -0.85 13.27 -21.56
CA GLN A 506 0.30 13.53 -22.43
C GLN A 506 -0.05 14.44 -23.61
N SER A 507 -1.21 14.21 -24.24
CA SER A 507 -1.68 15.00 -25.40
C SER A 507 -1.94 16.49 -25.10
N LEU A 508 -2.08 16.86 -23.82
CA LEU A 508 -2.37 18.21 -23.36
C LEU A 508 -1.11 19.00 -22.97
N THR A 509 0.06 18.36 -22.91
CA THR A 509 1.33 18.96 -22.47
C THR A 509 1.72 20.21 -23.28
N LYS A 510 1.50 20.21 -24.60
CA LYS A 510 1.71 21.38 -25.47
C LYS A 510 0.82 22.58 -25.12
N LYS A 511 -0.34 22.35 -24.51
CA LYS A 511 -1.35 23.36 -24.17
C LYS A 511 -1.25 23.83 -22.72
N ASP A 512 -0.59 23.07 -21.86
CA ASP A 512 -0.47 23.36 -20.43
C ASP A 512 0.94 23.08 -19.91
N LYS A 513 1.71 24.16 -19.69
CA LYS A 513 3.08 24.08 -19.20
C LYS A 513 3.20 23.44 -17.81
N LYS A 514 2.21 23.60 -16.93
CA LYS A 514 2.26 22.96 -15.60
C LYS A 514 2.14 21.46 -15.74
N LEU A 515 1.25 21.01 -16.62
CA LEU A 515 1.08 19.59 -16.92
C LEU A 515 2.30 19.00 -17.63
N HIS A 516 2.91 19.77 -18.54
CA HIS A 516 4.21 19.43 -19.14
C HIS A 516 5.29 19.21 -18.07
N ASN A 517 5.44 20.16 -17.15
CA ASN A 517 6.42 20.06 -16.06
C ASN A 517 6.11 18.93 -15.09
N LEU A 518 4.83 18.63 -14.84
CA LEU A 518 4.41 17.50 -14.01
C LEU A 518 4.90 16.18 -14.60
N ILE A 519 4.68 15.94 -15.89
CA ILE A 519 5.10 14.70 -16.56
C ILE A 519 6.62 14.64 -16.72
N LEU A 520 7.27 15.75 -17.08
CA LEU A 520 8.73 15.87 -17.07
C LEU A 520 9.31 15.50 -15.68
N GLY A 521 8.65 15.98 -14.62
CA GLY A 521 9.02 15.65 -13.25
C GLY A 521 8.85 14.16 -12.92
N ALA A 522 7.80 13.51 -13.43
CA ALA A 522 7.59 12.08 -13.23
C ALA A 522 8.69 11.27 -13.93
N ILE A 523 9.09 11.62 -15.15
CA ILE A 523 10.22 10.98 -15.86
C ILE A 523 11.51 11.10 -15.06
N ASN A 524 11.80 12.31 -14.55
CA ASN A 524 13.00 12.54 -13.76
C ASN A 524 12.98 11.75 -12.43
N THR A 525 11.82 11.66 -11.78
CA THR A 525 11.65 10.89 -10.53
C THR A 525 11.82 9.40 -10.79
N GLN A 526 11.18 8.84 -11.83
CA GLN A 526 11.36 7.44 -12.19
C GLN A 526 12.81 7.12 -12.61
N ALA A 527 13.52 8.04 -13.25
CA ALA A 527 14.94 7.83 -13.57
C ALA A 527 15.78 7.62 -12.29
N GLU A 528 15.51 8.36 -11.22
CA GLU A 528 16.19 8.18 -9.93
C GLU A 528 15.86 6.83 -9.29
N PHE A 529 14.62 6.38 -9.40
CA PHE A 529 14.18 5.07 -8.91
C PHE A 529 14.86 3.92 -9.65
N VAL A 530 14.86 3.97 -10.99
CA VAL A 530 15.54 2.97 -11.84
C VAL A 530 17.04 2.93 -11.56
N ILE A 531 17.71 4.07 -11.33
CA ILE A 531 19.14 4.09 -11.00
C ILE A 531 19.41 3.42 -9.65
N GLN A 532 18.55 3.66 -8.65
CA GLN A 532 18.76 3.17 -7.30
C GLN A 532 18.42 1.69 -7.13
N SER A 533 17.32 1.22 -7.71
CA SER A 533 16.86 -0.16 -7.53
C SER A 533 16.06 -0.65 -8.75
N PRO A 534 16.73 -1.00 -9.86
CA PRO A 534 16.08 -1.30 -11.15
C PRO A 534 15.30 -2.63 -11.18
N TYR A 535 15.41 -3.43 -10.13
CA TYR A 535 14.66 -4.69 -9.98
C TYR A 535 13.35 -4.51 -9.20
N CYS A 536 13.07 -3.32 -8.68
CA CYS A 536 11.92 -3.09 -7.82
C CYS A 536 10.78 -2.42 -8.59
N ASN A 537 9.55 -2.85 -8.34
CA ASN A 537 8.32 -2.33 -8.93
C ASN A 537 7.83 -1.03 -8.25
N ALA A 538 8.03 -0.90 -6.93
CA ALA A 538 7.40 0.15 -6.12
C ALA A 538 8.38 0.93 -5.24
N PHE A 539 8.20 2.25 -5.17
CA PHE A 539 9.12 3.17 -4.51
C PHE A 539 8.46 4.05 -3.45
N GLN A 540 9.24 4.34 -2.42
CA GLN A 540 8.89 5.26 -1.33
C GLN A 540 8.90 6.71 -1.82
N PRO A 541 8.27 7.64 -1.08
CA PRO A 541 8.37 9.05 -1.38
C PRO A 541 9.83 9.53 -1.49
N PRO A 542 10.19 10.30 -2.53
CA PRO A 542 11.53 10.83 -2.69
C PRO A 542 12.00 11.58 -1.44
N PRO A 543 13.26 11.42 -0.97
CA PRO A 543 13.74 12.10 0.22
C PRO A 543 13.51 13.63 0.22
N PRO A 544 13.65 14.37 -0.91
CA PRO A 544 13.37 15.80 -0.94
C PRO A 544 11.90 16.18 -0.75
N SER A 545 10.96 15.25 -0.87
CA SER A 545 9.53 15.50 -0.62
C SER A 545 9.22 15.78 0.85
N GLY A 546 10.06 15.31 1.77
CA GLY A 546 9.82 15.38 3.21
C GLY A 546 8.66 14.48 3.70
N LEU A 547 8.06 13.69 2.81
CA LEU A 547 7.06 12.70 3.15
C LEU A 547 7.73 11.49 3.82
N LYS A 548 7.02 10.86 4.76
CA LYS A 548 7.53 9.68 5.46
C LYS A 548 7.34 8.43 4.59
N PRO A 549 8.33 7.52 4.52
CA PRO A 549 8.13 6.18 3.98
C PRO A 549 7.01 5.45 4.73
N THR A 550 6.34 4.54 4.02
CA THR A 550 5.34 3.63 4.58
C THR A 550 5.87 2.21 4.63
N ASP A 551 5.56 1.50 5.71
CA ASP A 551 5.88 0.08 5.84
C ASP A 551 4.88 -0.76 5.03
N ASN A 552 5.37 -1.73 4.27
CA ASN A 552 4.53 -2.66 3.53
C ASN A 552 4.12 -3.88 4.38
N GLY A 553 4.72 -4.06 5.57
CA GLY A 553 4.44 -5.14 6.50
C GLY A 553 4.89 -6.52 6.03
N GLN A 554 5.76 -6.59 5.02
CA GLN A 554 6.23 -7.83 4.39
C GLN A 554 7.65 -8.18 4.85
N ASP A 555 7.92 -9.47 5.00
CA ASP A 555 9.25 -10.02 5.31
C ASP A 555 9.86 -10.60 4.03
N ASP A 556 10.48 -9.70 3.26
CA ASP A 556 11.07 -10.00 1.95
C ASP A 556 12.57 -10.22 2.03
N ARG A 557 13.04 -11.30 1.41
CA ARG A 557 14.46 -11.59 1.18
C ARG A 557 14.75 -11.45 -0.30
N VAL A 558 15.43 -10.37 -0.66
CA VAL A 558 15.67 -9.99 -2.05
C VAL A 558 17.16 -9.83 -2.31
N HIS A 559 17.62 -10.34 -3.45
CA HIS A 559 18.92 -10.03 -4.01
C HIS A 559 18.73 -9.44 -5.42
N PRO A 560 19.45 -8.36 -5.81
CA PRO A 560 20.32 -7.54 -4.96
C PRO A 560 19.55 -6.90 -3.80
N ALA A 561 20.23 -6.66 -2.68
CA ALA A 561 19.62 -5.99 -1.55
C ALA A 561 19.19 -4.56 -1.94
N TYR A 562 18.02 -4.14 -1.46
CA TYR A 562 17.49 -2.81 -1.68
C TYR A 562 17.47 -2.02 -0.37
N GLU A 563 17.33 -0.69 -0.47
CA GLU A 563 17.21 0.22 0.67
C GLU A 563 15.71 0.45 0.97
N PRO A 564 15.18 -0.02 2.12
CA PRO A 564 13.74 0.09 2.43
C PRO A 564 13.25 1.53 2.58
N SER A 565 14.15 2.50 2.79
CA SER A 565 13.80 3.92 2.79
C SER A 565 13.58 4.51 1.38
N VAL A 566 13.94 3.77 0.32
CA VAL A 566 13.77 4.15 -1.09
C VAL A 566 12.75 3.27 -1.79
N VAL A 567 12.70 1.99 -1.45
CA VAL A 567 11.85 0.99 -2.11
C VAL A 567 10.71 0.59 -1.18
N PHE A 568 9.49 0.59 -1.72
CA PHE A 568 8.30 0.11 -1.03
C PHE A 568 8.13 -1.40 -1.20
N GLU A 569 8.32 -1.91 -2.41
CA GLU A 569 8.28 -3.34 -2.72
C GLU A 569 9.28 -3.62 -3.85
N CYS A 570 9.94 -4.77 -3.80
CA CYS A 570 10.96 -5.14 -4.78
C CYS A 570 10.63 -6.41 -5.57
N LYS A 571 9.42 -6.49 -6.12
CA LYS A 571 9.05 -7.53 -7.09
C LYS A 571 9.56 -7.13 -8.48
N TYR A 572 10.38 -7.99 -9.09
CA TYR A 572 10.92 -7.71 -10.41
C TYR A 572 9.93 -8.00 -11.53
N GLU A 573 9.54 -6.92 -12.19
CA GLU A 573 8.58 -6.89 -13.28
C GLU A 573 9.22 -6.25 -14.50
N LEU A 574 9.30 -6.99 -15.60
CA LEU A 574 9.88 -6.47 -16.84
C LEU A 574 9.09 -5.26 -17.36
N ASP A 575 7.78 -5.22 -17.13
CA ASP A 575 6.95 -4.08 -17.53
C ASP A 575 7.24 -2.80 -16.74
N SER A 576 7.71 -2.88 -15.49
CA SER A 576 8.07 -1.68 -14.72
C SER A 576 9.15 -0.86 -15.45
N LEU A 577 10.14 -1.55 -16.01
CA LEU A 577 11.18 -0.93 -16.84
C LEU A 577 10.67 -0.53 -18.23
N ALA A 578 9.75 -1.29 -18.82
CA ALA A 578 9.12 -0.93 -20.09
C ALA A 578 8.27 0.35 -19.96
N HIS A 579 7.57 0.53 -18.84
CA HIS A 579 6.76 1.71 -18.54
C HIS A 579 7.63 2.96 -18.35
N PHE A 580 8.80 2.86 -17.72
CA PHE A 580 9.76 3.98 -17.67
C PHE A 580 10.14 4.50 -19.07
N LEU A 581 10.41 3.58 -20.00
CA LEU A 581 10.67 3.93 -21.39
C LEU A 581 9.41 4.50 -22.07
N ALA A 582 8.24 3.89 -21.84
CA ALA A 582 6.96 4.34 -22.39
C ALA A 582 6.61 5.77 -21.97
N LEU A 583 6.76 6.11 -20.68
CA LEU A 583 6.52 7.46 -20.17
C LEU A 583 7.38 8.50 -20.91
N SER A 584 8.65 8.15 -21.16
CA SER A 584 9.62 9.00 -21.87
C SER A 584 9.28 9.14 -23.37
N THR A 585 9.02 8.03 -24.06
CA THR A 585 8.73 8.02 -25.50
C THR A 585 7.41 8.70 -25.81
N GLU A 586 6.36 8.42 -25.03
CA GLU A 586 5.05 9.06 -25.18
C GLU A 586 5.12 10.57 -24.89
N PHE A 587 5.90 10.98 -23.88
CA PHE A 587 6.09 12.40 -23.60
C PHE A 587 6.77 13.11 -24.77
N HIS A 588 7.82 12.52 -25.35
CA HIS A 588 8.45 13.07 -26.54
C HIS A 588 7.51 13.09 -27.75
N GLU A 589 6.76 12.02 -28.01
CA GLU A 589 5.79 11.94 -29.12
C GLU A 589 4.71 13.03 -29.01
N ASN A 590 4.20 13.28 -27.81
CA ASN A 590 3.12 14.24 -27.60
C ASN A 590 3.61 15.69 -27.47
N SER A 591 4.76 15.93 -26.83
CA SER A 591 5.26 17.29 -26.55
C SER A 591 6.34 17.76 -27.55
N GLY A 592 7.11 16.85 -28.13
CA GLY A 592 8.35 17.12 -28.86
C GLY A 592 9.52 17.52 -27.96
N SER A 593 9.36 17.47 -26.63
CA SER A 593 10.41 17.84 -25.68
C SER A 593 11.43 16.72 -25.52
N THR A 594 12.69 17.13 -25.41
CA THR A 594 13.85 16.28 -25.11
C THR A 594 14.49 16.66 -23.77
N GLU A 595 13.82 17.49 -22.97
CA GLU A 595 14.37 18.07 -21.72
C GLU A 595 14.75 16.99 -20.69
N PHE A 596 14.05 15.86 -20.70
CA PHE A 596 14.31 14.72 -19.82
C PHE A 596 15.55 13.91 -20.23
N LEU A 597 16.12 14.09 -21.43
CA LEU A 597 17.33 13.39 -21.90
C LEU A 597 18.61 13.92 -21.21
N THR A 598 18.59 13.90 -19.89
CA THR A 598 19.66 14.32 -19.00
C THR A 598 20.69 13.21 -18.82
N GLY A 599 21.86 13.55 -18.27
CA GLY A 599 22.86 12.54 -17.89
C GLY A 599 22.31 11.48 -16.92
N ARG A 600 21.39 11.87 -16.03
CA ARG A 600 20.69 10.96 -15.13
C ARG A 600 19.78 10.01 -15.91
N TRP A 601 18.97 10.51 -16.84
CA TRP A 601 18.14 9.64 -17.68
C TRP A 601 18.96 8.62 -18.49
N TYR A 602 20.09 9.04 -19.09
CA TYR A 602 20.99 8.09 -19.76
C TYR A 602 21.61 7.07 -18.80
N SER A 603 21.85 7.45 -17.54
CA SER A 603 22.31 6.53 -16.50
C SER A 603 21.23 5.51 -16.15
N ALA A 604 19.97 5.94 -16.03
CA ALA A 604 18.81 5.06 -15.84
C ALA A 604 18.65 4.08 -17.01
N LEU A 605 18.76 4.56 -18.25
CA LEU A 605 18.74 3.72 -19.45
C LEU A 605 19.87 2.68 -19.43
N GLN A 606 21.10 3.05 -19.09
CA GLN A 606 22.20 2.10 -18.96
C GLN A 606 21.96 1.06 -17.87
N THR A 607 21.41 1.46 -16.72
CA THR A 607 21.05 0.55 -15.64
C THR A 607 19.96 -0.43 -16.08
N LEU A 608 18.93 0.05 -16.76
CA LEU A 608 17.88 -0.77 -17.35
C LEU A 608 18.47 -1.80 -18.32
N LEU A 609 19.33 -1.39 -19.26
CA LEU A 609 19.94 -2.29 -20.25
C LEU A 609 20.78 -3.38 -19.57
N LYS A 610 21.48 -3.07 -18.47
CA LYS A 610 22.21 -4.07 -17.66
C LYS A 610 21.26 -5.09 -17.02
N VAL A 611 20.08 -4.67 -16.56
CA VAL A 611 19.06 -5.59 -16.06
C VAL A 611 18.54 -6.49 -17.17
N LEU A 612 18.25 -5.95 -18.35
CA LEU A 612 17.83 -6.77 -19.50
C LEU A 612 18.89 -7.83 -19.85
N ASP A 613 20.16 -7.45 -19.90
CA ASP A 613 21.28 -8.37 -20.17
C ASP A 613 21.44 -9.44 -19.07
N ALA A 614 21.20 -9.09 -17.80
CA ALA A 614 21.25 -10.04 -16.70
C ALA A 614 20.07 -11.03 -16.74
N GLN A 615 18.87 -10.54 -17.07
CA GLN A 615 17.62 -11.31 -17.04
C GLN A 615 17.35 -12.09 -18.33
N ALA A 616 18.12 -11.84 -19.40
CA ALA A 616 18.17 -12.68 -20.59
C ALA A 616 19.05 -13.94 -20.43
N LYS A 617 19.78 -14.08 -19.31
CA LYS A 617 20.64 -15.26 -19.08
C LYS A 617 19.81 -16.50 -18.76
N PRO A 618 20.16 -17.67 -19.34
CA PRO A 618 19.48 -18.92 -19.04
C PRO A 618 19.78 -19.41 -17.62
N THR A 619 19.00 -20.40 -17.17
CA THR A 619 19.29 -21.10 -15.91
C THR A 619 20.51 -22.00 -16.02
N PHE A 620 20.76 -22.59 -17.20
CA PHE A 620 21.91 -23.42 -17.47
C PHE A 620 22.65 -22.93 -18.72
N ASN A 621 23.98 -22.92 -18.69
CA ASN A 621 24.80 -22.61 -19.87
C ASN A 621 24.88 -23.81 -20.84
N GLU A 622 25.58 -23.65 -21.96
CA GLU A 622 25.74 -24.70 -22.98
C GLU A 622 26.40 -25.99 -22.44
N GLN A 623 27.15 -25.90 -21.35
CA GLN A 623 27.80 -27.03 -20.67
C GLN A 623 26.89 -27.66 -19.60
N GLY A 624 25.64 -27.21 -19.46
CA GLY A 624 24.68 -27.69 -18.46
C GLY A 624 24.96 -27.19 -17.04
N GLN A 625 25.85 -26.21 -16.86
CA GLN A 625 26.19 -25.65 -15.56
C GLN A 625 25.18 -24.59 -15.15
N PHE A 626 24.79 -24.59 -13.88
CA PHE A 626 23.88 -23.60 -13.32
C PHE A 626 24.48 -22.19 -13.42
N VAL A 627 23.73 -21.27 -14.01
CA VAL A 627 24.05 -19.85 -14.09
C VAL A 627 23.21 -19.12 -13.05
N GLN A 628 23.87 -18.56 -12.04
CA GLN A 628 23.19 -17.85 -10.98
C GLN A 628 22.44 -16.62 -11.51
N ASN A 629 21.12 -16.60 -11.31
CA ASN A 629 20.32 -15.41 -11.59
C ASN A 629 20.74 -14.28 -10.63
N GLN A 630 20.88 -13.06 -11.17
CA GLN A 630 21.21 -11.89 -10.37
C GLN A 630 20.07 -11.49 -9.44
N TYR A 631 18.83 -11.71 -9.85
CA TYR A 631 17.66 -11.39 -9.03
C TYR A 631 17.14 -12.65 -8.31
N THR A 632 16.89 -12.54 -7.02
CA THR A 632 16.12 -13.54 -6.26
C THR A 632 15.15 -12.85 -5.31
N PHE A 633 14.01 -13.49 -5.05
CA PHE A 633 12.98 -12.97 -4.16
C PHE A 633 12.29 -14.08 -3.38
N GLN A 634 12.20 -13.94 -2.06
CA GLN A 634 11.38 -14.79 -1.21
C GLN A 634 10.58 -13.94 -0.22
N ARG A 635 9.30 -14.23 -0.12
CA ARG A 635 8.41 -13.69 0.91
C ARG A 635 7.89 -14.83 1.77
N LYS A 636 7.72 -14.58 3.07
CA LYS A 636 7.03 -15.50 3.97
C LYS A 636 5.52 -15.35 3.81
N THR A 637 4.90 -16.25 3.06
CA THR A 637 3.49 -16.18 2.67
C THR A 637 2.92 -17.60 2.46
N ASP A 638 1.59 -17.74 2.52
CA ASP A 638 0.84 -18.95 2.13
C ASP A 638 0.28 -18.87 0.71
N LEU A 639 0.43 -17.73 0.03
CA LEU A 639 0.04 -17.52 -1.36
C LEU A 639 1.20 -17.84 -2.31
N GLY A 640 1.00 -18.81 -3.20
CA GLY A 640 2.02 -19.21 -4.18
C GLY A 640 2.36 -18.11 -5.20
N THR A 641 1.49 -17.11 -5.38
CA THR A 641 1.72 -15.95 -6.25
C THR A 641 2.61 -14.89 -5.60
N GLU A 642 2.81 -14.94 -4.29
CA GLU A 642 3.50 -13.88 -3.55
C GLU A 642 5.00 -14.21 -3.30
N THR A 643 5.52 -15.29 -3.87
CA THR A 643 6.92 -15.72 -3.69
C THR A 643 7.41 -16.55 -4.89
N LEU A 644 8.72 -16.73 -5.04
CA LEU A 644 9.29 -17.48 -6.16
C LEU A 644 9.77 -18.88 -5.74
N ASN A 645 9.57 -19.86 -6.63
CA ASN A 645 10.09 -21.22 -6.49
C ASN A 645 11.62 -21.26 -6.41
N LEU A 646 12.16 -22.42 -6.02
CA LEU A 646 13.60 -22.72 -6.01
C LEU A 646 14.41 -21.69 -5.20
N ALA A 647 14.03 -21.50 -3.93
CA ALA A 647 14.66 -20.56 -3.01
C ALA A 647 14.77 -19.12 -3.58
N GLY A 648 13.72 -18.68 -4.28
CA GLY A 648 13.61 -17.33 -4.78
C GLY A 648 14.14 -17.10 -6.20
N ILE A 649 14.58 -18.15 -6.90
CA ILE A 649 15.15 -18.04 -8.25
C ILE A 649 14.05 -17.97 -9.34
N GLY A 650 12.92 -18.63 -9.09
CA GLY A 650 11.89 -18.90 -10.10
C GLY A 650 12.17 -20.18 -10.91
N ASN A 651 11.20 -20.60 -11.73
CA ASN A 651 11.32 -21.83 -12.51
C ASN A 651 12.43 -21.74 -13.58
N PRO A 652 13.08 -22.86 -13.95
CA PRO A 652 14.17 -22.87 -14.92
C PRO A 652 13.77 -22.35 -16.30
N LEU A 653 14.66 -21.59 -16.94
CA LEU A 653 14.49 -21.03 -18.28
C LEU A 653 15.60 -21.49 -19.22
N SER A 654 15.21 -21.82 -20.44
CA SER A 654 16.11 -22.31 -21.48
C SER A 654 17.01 -21.21 -22.05
N GLY A 655 18.15 -21.63 -22.61
CA GLY A 655 19.06 -20.78 -23.37
C GLY A 655 18.58 -20.50 -24.79
N HIS A 656 19.25 -19.54 -25.42
CA HIS A 656 19.10 -19.20 -26.84
C HIS A 656 17.71 -18.71 -27.28
N THR A 657 16.81 -18.37 -26.34
CA THR A 657 15.50 -17.80 -26.68
C THR A 657 15.57 -16.34 -27.07
N GLY A 658 16.52 -15.58 -26.50
CA GLY A 658 16.57 -14.12 -26.61
C GLY A 658 15.47 -13.38 -25.86
N LEU A 659 14.59 -14.10 -25.15
CA LEU A 659 13.57 -13.53 -24.26
C LEU A 659 14.20 -13.10 -22.93
N ILE A 660 13.52 -12.18 -22.25
CA ILE A 660 13.94 -11.61 -20.97
C ILE A 660 13.01 -12.13 -19.89
N ARG A 661 13.57 -12.60 -18.78
CA ARG A 661 12.81 -13.04 -17.61
C ARG A 661 11.98 -11.89 -17.04
N SER A 662 10.76 -12.17 -16.62
CA SER A 662 10.00 -11.39 -15.64
C SER A 662 9.76 -12.31 -14.45
N ALA A 663 10.05 -11.86 -13.22
CA ALA A 663 9.78 -12.69 -12.05
C ALA A 663 8.30 -12.62 -11.67
N PHE A 664 7.75 -11.41 -11.69
CA PHE A 664 6.35 -11.11 -11.42
C PHE A 664 5.65 -10.51 -12.64
N ARG A 665 4.33 -10.47 -12.58
CA ARG A 665 3.42 -9.93 -13.58
C ARG A 665 3.00 -8.49 -13.20
N PRO A 666 2.34 -7.75 -14.11
CA PRO A 666 1.69 -6.48 -13.83
C PRO A 666 0.58 -6.53 -12.76
N SER A 667 0.16 -7.72 -12.34
CA SER A 667 -0.72 -7.96 -11.19
C SER A 667 0.05 -8.08 -9.86
N ASP A 668 1.37 -7.89 -9.88
CA ASP A 668 2.31 -8.17 -8.79
C ASP A 668 2.36 -9.67 -8.38
N ASP A 669 1.73 -10.57 -9.14
CA ASP A 669 1.80 -12.04 -8.92
C ASP A 669 3.02 -12.66 -9.61
N ALA A 670 3.60 -13.70 -9.01
CA ALA A 670 4.69 -14.47 -9.58
C ALA A 670 4.29 -15.11 -10.91
N THR A 671 5.19 -15.04 -11.89
CA THR A 671 5.06 -15.79 -13.15
C THR A 671 5.14 -17.30 -12.89
N ILE A 672 4.40 -18.08 -13.67
CA ILE A 672 4.54 -19.54 -13.64
C ILE A 672 5.74 -19.93 -14.51
N LEU A 673 5.80 -19.44 -15.75
CA LEU A 673 6.98 -19.56 -16.61
C LEU A 673 7.57 -18.17 -16.85
N GLY A 674 8.84 -17.99 -16.46
CA GLY A 674 9.45 -16.66 -16.35
C GLY A 674 9.66 -15.90 -17.66
N PHE A 675 9.56 -16.51 -18.85
CA PHE A 675 9.48 -15.74 -20.08
C PHE A 675 8.04 -15.32 -20.36
N PHE A 676 7.67 -14.20 -19.74
CA PHE A 676 6.34 -13.62 -19.82
C PHE A 676 6.20 -12.77 -21.10
N ILE A 677 5.30 -13.17 -22.00
CA ILE A 677 5.29 -12.67 -23.40
C ILE A 677 4.83 -11.21 -23.53
N PRO A 678 3.72 -10.75 -22.92
CA PRO A 678 3.27 -9.36 -23.00
C PRO A 678 4.33 -8.29 -22.68
N PRO A 679 5.11 -8.35 -21.57
CA PRO A 679 6.13 -7.34 -21.31
C PRO A 679 7.36 -7.48 -22.20
N ASN A 680 7.68 -8.68 -22.71
CA ASN A 680 8.73 -8.83 -23.72
C ASN A 680 8.33 -8.13 -25.04
N ALA A 681 7.08 -8.26 -25.45
CA ALA A 681 6.50 -7.53 -26.57
C ALA A 681 6.53 -6.00 -26.34
N MET A 682 6.07 -5.55 -25.16
CA MET A 682 6.11 -4.14 -24.79
C MET A 682 7.53 -3.58 -24.79
N MET A 683 8.49 -4.28 -24.20
CA MET A 683 9.90 -3.87 -24.17
C MET A 683 10.50 -3.80 -25.58
N ALA A 684 10.15 -4.73 -26.48
CA ALA A 684 10.61 -4.69 -27.87
C ALA A 684 10.15 -3.41 -28.59
N VAL A 685 8.88 -3.01 -28.39
CA VAL A 685 8.35 -1.74 -28.91
C VAL A 685 9.09 -0.55 -28.30
N GLN A 686 9.22 -0.53 -26.99
CA GLN A 686 9.79 0.63 -26.29
C GLN A 686 11.29 0.82 -26.57
N LEU A 687 12.06 -0.24 -26.78
CA LEU A 687 13.45 -0.14 -27.23
C LEU A 687 13.55 0.51 -28.63
N LYS A 688 12.70 0.10 -29.58
CA LYS A 688 12.64 0.69 -30.93
C LYS A 688 12.23 2.17 -30.88
N LYS A 689 11.16 2.50 -30.14
CA LYS A 689 10.70 3.89 -29.94
C LYS A 689 11.77 4.75 -29.25
N THR A 690 12.47 4.21 -28.26
CA THR A 690 13.57 4.91 -27.58
C THR A 690 14.71 5.21 -28.55
N ALA A 691 15.05 4.27 -29.44
CA ALA A 691 16.05 4.50 -30.48
C ALA A 691 15.64 5.66 -31.42
N GLU A 692 14.38 5.69 -31.87
CA GLU A 692 13.84 6.75 -32.72
C GLU A 692 13.82 8.11 -32.03
N MET A 693 13.39 8.15 -30.77
CA MET A 693 13.40 9.34 -29.92
C MET A 693 14.81 9.91 -29.75
N ILE A 694 15.79 9.08 -29.37
CA ILE A 694 17.19 9.52 -29.21
C ILE A 694 17.76 9.97 -30.56
N ARG A 695 17.43 9.31 -31.66
CA ARG A 695 17.83 9.71 -33.02
C ARG A 695 17.27 11.09 -33.38
N ALA A 696 15.99 11.33 -33.12
CA ALA A 696 15.33 12.62 -33.36
C ALA A 696 15.95 13.74 -32.52
N ALA A 697 16.40 13.43 -31.31
CA ALA A 697 17.11 14.35 -30.42
C ALA A 697 18.59 14.58 -30.79
N GLY A 698 19.11 13.96 -31.86
CA GLY A 698 20.52 14.07 -32.24
C GLY A 698 21.48 13.33 -31.31
N GLY A 699 21.00 12.31 -30.59
CA GLY A 699 21.80 11.47 -29.70
C GLY A 699 22.78 10.56 -30.45
N LYS A 700 23.59 9.82 -29.70
CA LYS A 700 24.71 9.05 -30.26
C LYS A 700 24.23 7.90 -31.15
N ALA A 701 24.79 7.81 -32.36
CA ALA A 701 24.35 6.86 -33.39
C ALA A 701 24.59 5.38 -33.02
N ASP A 702 25.64 5.09 -32.24
CA ASP A 702 25.95 3.78 -31.70
C ASP A 702 24.87 3.30 -30.72
N LEU A 703 24.47 4.14 -29.77
CA LEU A 703 23.38 3.84 -28.83
C LEU A 703 22.04 3.63 -29.56
N VAL A 704 21.73 4.48 -30.54
CA VAL A 704 20.53 4.33 -31.39
C VAL A 704 20.53 2.99 -32.11
N SER A 705 21.67 2.59 -32.67
CA SER A 705 21.82 1.30 -33.37
C SER A 705 21.68 0.12 -32.42
N ASP A 706 22.28 0.18 -31.24
CA ASP A 706 22.18 -0.87 -30.21
C ASP A 706 20.72 -1.07 -29.75
N LEU A 707 20.02 0.01 -29.40
CA LEU A 707 18.62 -0.05 -28.98
C LEU A 707 17.71 -0.62 -30.08
N GLN A 708 17.90 -0.17 -31.33
CA GLN A 708 17.15 -0.68 -32.48
C GLN A 708 17.36 -2.20 -32.63
N GLN A 709 18.62 -2.66 -32.62
CA GLN A 709 18.96 -4.07 -32.77
C GLN A 709 18.47 -4.92 -31.59
N ARG A 710 18.49 -4.41 -30.37
CA ARG A 710 17.92 -5.07 -29.19
C ARG A 710 16.41 -5.24 -29.35
N GLY A 711 15.70 -4.19 -29.75
CA GLY A 711 14.26 -4.26 -30.01
C GLY A 711 13.89 -5.23 -31.13
N GLU A 712 14.63 -5.26 -32.23
CA GLU A 712 14.41 -6.19 -33.35
C GLU A 712 14.73 -7.65 -33.00
N ARG A 713 15.75 -7.90 -32.16
CA ARG A 713 16.06 -9.25 -31.66
C ARG A 713 14.97 -9.74 -30.71
N LEU A 714 14.54 -8.89 -29.78
CA LEU A 714 13.51 -9.24 -28.81
C LEU A 714 12.16 -9.50 -29.50
N ASP A 715 11.81 -8.69 -30.50
CA ASP A 715 10.62 -8.91 -31.32
C ASP A 715 10.65 -10.27 -32.05
N ARG A 716 11.78 -10.62 -32.67
CA ARG A 716 11.96 -11.97 -33.24
C ARG A 716 11.83 -13.07 -32.20
N ALA A 717 12.44 -12.90 -31.03
CA ALA A 717 12.34 -13.86 -29.93
C ALA A 717 10.89 -14.07 -29.48
N VAL A 718 10.10 -12.99 -29.36
CA VAL A 718 8.67 -13.08 -29.05
C VAL A 718 7.91 -13.82 -30.15
N ARG A 719 8.17 -13.54 -31.42
CA ARG A 719 7.51 -14.25 -32.53
C ARG A 719 7.90 -15.72 -32.60
N GLU A 720 9.15 -16.06 -32.36
CA GLU A 720 9.68 -17.43 -32.46
C GLU A 720 9.25 -18.33 -31.30
N HIS A 721 9.26 -17.79 -30.07
CA HIS A 721 9.03 -18.58 -28.86
C HIS A 721 7.68 -18.29 -28.18
N GLY A 722 7.11 -17.11 -28.40
CA GLY A 722 5.82 -16.70 -27.83
C GLY A 722 4.63 -17.12 -28.67
N VAL A 723 4.79 -17.37 -29.97
CA VAL A 723 3.70 -17.88 -30.84
C VAL A 723 3.69 -19.40 -30.82
N VAL A 724 2.54 -19.98 -30.50
CA VAL A 724 2.36 -21.42 -30.31
C VAL A 724 1.10 -21.91 -31.01
N GLN A 725 1.14 -23.16 -31.49
CA GLN A 725 -0.02 -23.78 -32.12
C GLN A 725 -1.06 -24.21 -31.07
N HIS A 726 -2.26 -23.63 -31.13
CA HIS A 726 -3.45 -24.05 -30.39
C HIS A 726 -4.30 -25.03 -31.21
N ALA A 727 -4.85 -26.06 -30.55
CA ALA A 727 -5.64 -27.11 -31.23
C ALA A 727 -6.89 -26.57 -31.95
N LYS A 728 -7.57 -25.57 -31.37
CA LYS A 728 -8.82 -24.98 -31.91
C LYS A 728 -8.60 -23.69 -32.70
N TYR A 729 -7.64 -22.87 -32.30
CA TYR A 729 -7.51 -21.48 -32.77
C TYR A 729 -6.34 -21.27 -33.75
N GLY A 730 -5.51 -22.29 -33.99
CA GLY A 730 -4.30 -22.14 -34.80
C GLY A 730 -3.20 -21.44 -34.01
N ASP A 731 -2.35 -20.66 -34.69
CA ASP A 731 -1.32 -19.86 -34.05
C ASP A 731 -1.94 -18.83 -33.11
N VAL A 732 -1.49 -18.84 -31.85
CA VAL A 732 -1.83 -17.89 -30.79
C VAL A 732 -0.57 -17.47 -30.04
N PHE A 733 -0.60 -16.33 -29.36
CA PHE A 733 0.41 -16.00 -28.38
C PHE A 733 0.17 -16.78 -27.08
N ALA A 734 1.21 -17.41 -26.56
CA ALA A 734 1.24 -17.90 -25.19
C ALA A 734 1.37 -16.72 -24.23
N PHE A 735 0.82 -16.88 -23.02
CA PHE A 735 0.96 -15.89 -21.96
C PHE A 735 2.39 -15.93 -21.39
N GLU A 736 2.86 -17.14 -21.08
CA GLU A 736 4.16 -17.41 -20.50
C GLU A 736 4.79 -18.65 -21.13
N VAL A 737 6.11 -18.66 -21.30
CA VAL A 737 6.89 -19.80 -21.80
C VAL A 737 8.17 -20.01 -21.00
N ASP A 738 8.81 -21.17 -21.15
CA ASP A 738 10.09 -21.49 -20.50
C ASP A 738 11.26 -21.68 -21.49
N GLY A 739 10.96 -21.78 -22.79
CA GLY A 739 11.92 -22.09 -23.84
C GLY A 739 12.34 -23.57 -23.95
N TYR A 740 11.83 -24.44 -23.08
CA TYR A 740 11.95 -25.91 -23.19
C TYR A 740 10.76 -26.53 -23.94
N GLY A 741 9.68 -25.76 -24.12
CA GLY A 741 8.48 -26.17 -24.85
C GLY A 741 7.20 -26.05 -24.02
N SER A 742 7.31 -25.74 -22.72
CA SER A 742 6.15 -25.47 -21.88
C SER A 742 5.59 -24.10 -22.21
N ARG A 743 4.26 -23.99 -22.10
CA ARG A 743 3.51 -22.78 -22.43
C ARG A 743 2.26 -22.70 -21.57
N ILE A 744 1.97 -21.50 -21.09
CA ILE A 744 0.72 -21.18 -20.40
C ILE A 744 -0.19 -20.45 -21.39
N LEU A 745 -1.41 -20.95 -21.52
CA LEU A 745 -2.46 -20.37 -22.37
C LEU A 745 -3.55 -19.80 -21.47
N MET A 746 -3.50 -18.49 -21.24
CA MET A 746 -4.44 -17.71 -20.45
C MET A 746 -4.28 -16.23 -20.84
N ASP A 747 -5.00 -15.34 -20.17
CA ASP A 747 -4.60 -13.94 -20.07
C ASP A 747 -4.94 -13.41 -18.67
N ASP A 748 -4.32 -12.30 -18.30
CA ASP A 748 -4.57 -11.55 -17.08
C ASP A 748 -5.08 -10.14 -17.43
N ALA A 749 -5.82 -9.50 -16.51
CA ALA A 749 -6.41 -8.20 -16.77
C ALA A 749 -5.41 -7.03 -16.75
N ASN A 750 -4.29 -7.16 -16.05
CA ASN A 750 -3.33 -6.09 -15.87
C ASN A 750 -2.49 -5.86 -17.14
N ILE A 751 -2.19 -4.59 -17.47
CA ILE A 751 -1.48 -4.21 -18.69
C ILE A 751 0.02 -4.08 -18.39
N PRO A 752 0.93 -4.68 -19.18
CA PRO A 752 0.72 -5.39 -20.45
C PRO A 752 0.09 -6.80 -20.33
N SER A 753 -0.95 -7.05 -21.13
CA SER A 753 -1.62 -8.34 -21.31
C SER A 753 -1.62 -8.77 -22.79
N LEU A 754 -2.02 -10.01 -23.10
CA LEU A 754 -2.16 -10.46 -24.49
C LEU A 754 -3.26 -9.69 -25.21
N LEU A 755 -4.36 -9.38 -24.53
CA LEU A 755 -5.44 -8.56 -25.08
C LEU A 755 -4.95 -7.16 -25.48
N ALA A 756 -3.98 -6.61 -24.74
CA ALA A 756 -3.45 -5.27 -24.91
C ALA A 756 -2.35 -5.13 -25.98
N LEU A 757 -1.89 -6.21 -26.63
CA LEU A 757 -0.79 -6.13 -27.61
C LEU A 757 -0.95 -5.03 -28.70
N PRO A 758 -2.16 -4.75 -29.23
CA PRO A 758 -2.34 -3.66 -30.19
C PRO A 758 -2.20 -2.27 -29.59
N ILE A 759 -2.73 -2.04 -28.38
CA ILE A 759 -2.61 -0.71 -27.73
C ILE A 759 -1.18 -0.44 -27.25
N LEU A 760 -0.39 -1.49 -27.00
CA LEU A 760 1.04 -1.40 -26.75
C LEU A 760 1.86 -1.10 -28.02
N GLY A 761 1.22 -1.13 -29.20
CA GLY A 761 1.88 -0.92 -30.49
C GLY A 761 2.73 -2.10 -30.96
N TYR A 762 2.49 -3.31 -30.45
CA TYR A 762 3.29 -4.49 -30.80
C TYR A 762 2.81 -5.16 -32.10
N VAL A 763 1.49 -5.28 -32.26
CA VAL A 763 0.84 -5.86 -33.44
C VAL A 763 -0.32 -4.99 -33.88
N ASP A 764 -0.67 -5.07 -35.16
CA ASP A 764 -1.91 -4.47 -35.63
C ASP A 764 -3.11 -5.22 -35.05
N GLN A 765 -4.23 -4.51 -34.86
CA GLN A 765 -5.46 -5.10 -34.32
C GLN A 765 -5.99 -6.24 -35.22
N ASP A 766 -5.70 -6.23 -36.52
CA ASP A 766 -6.10 -7.27 -37.48
C ASP A 766 -5.05 -8.39 -37.65
N ASP A 767 -3.93 -8.37 -36.91
CA ASP A 767 -2.94 -9.47 -36.92
C ASP A 767 -3.65 -10.80 -36.63
N LYS A 768 -3.44 -11.77 -37.52
CA LYS A 768 -4.15 -13.05 -37.47
C LYS A 768 -3.87 -13.83 -36.18
N VAL A 769 -2.63 -13.81 -35.69
CA VAL A 769 -2.24 -14.49 -34.45
C VAL A 769 -2.88 -13.78 -33.26
N TYR A 770 -2.89 -12.45 -33.26
CA TYR A 770 -3.59 -11.66 -32.24
C TYR A 770 -5.09 -11.97 -32.24
N GLN A 771 -5.76 -11.96 -33.40
CA GLN A 771 -7.19 -12.25 -33.49
C GLN A 771 -7.54 -13.68 -33.02
N ASN A 772 -6.70 -14.66 -33.31
CA ASN A 772 -6.84 -16.01 -32.77
C ASN A 772 -6.67 -16.02 -31.24
N THR A 773 -5.67 -15.29 -30.74
CA THR A 773 -5.38 -15.13 -29.31
C THR A 773 -6.56 -14.48 -28.61
N ARG A 774 -7.06 -13.34 -29.12
CA ARG A 774 -8.23 -12.60 -28.63
C ARG A 774 -9.44 -13.53 -28.46
N LYS A 775 -9.76 -14.33 -29.49
CA LYS A 775 -10.87 -15.29 -29.45
C LYS A 775 -10.68 -16.39 -28.40
N MET A 776 -9.43 -16.81 -28.17
CA MET A 776 -9.08 -17.80 -27.16
C MET A 776 -9.23 -17.20 -25.74
N ILE A 777 -8.66 -16.02 -25.51
CA ILE A 777 -8.57 -15.43 -24.17
C ILE A 777 -9.89 -14.82 -23.67
N LEU A 778 -10.79 -14.44 -24.59
CA LEU A 778 -12.15 -13.98 -24.28
C LEU A 778 -13.18 -15.12 -24.24
N ASN A 779 -12.72 -16.36 -24.04
CA ASN A 779 -13.57 -17.54 -23.98
C ASN A 779 -13.32 -18.33 -22.71
N LYS A 780 -14.38 -18.52 -21.89
CA LYS A 780 -14.33 -19.26 -20.62
C LYS A 780 -13.87 -20.72 -20.72
N GLU A 781 -13.97 -21.34 -21.89
CA GLU A 781 -13.48 -22.71 -22.10
C GLU A 781 -11.95 -22.78 -22.19
N TRP A 782 -11.30 -21.67 -22.60
CA TRP A 782 -9.88 -21.66 -22.99
C TRP A 782 -9.04 -20.67 -22.20
N ASN A 783 -9.65 -19.68 -21.54
CA ASN A 783 -8.99 -18.87 -20.54
C ASN A 783 -9.56 -19.18 -19.15
N PRO A 784 -8.77 -19.77 -18.24
CA PRO A 784 -9.22 -20.08 -16.88
C PRO A 784 -9.61 -18.83 -16.07
N TYR A 785 -9.16 -17.64 -16.50
CA TYR A 785 -9.47 -16.37 -15.87
C TYR A 785 -10.46 -15.51 -16.65
N TYR A 786 -11.10 -16.04 -17.70
CA TYR A 786 -12.29 -15.39 -18.27
C TYR A 786 -13.52 -15.79 -17.46
N LEU A 787 -13.86 -14.95 -16.49
CA LEU A 787 -14.87 -15.21 -15.48
C LEU A 787 -16.24 -14.72 -15.97
N THR A 788 -17.28 -15.52 -15.69
CA THR A 788 -18.66 -15.21 -16.06
C THR A 788 -19.59 -15.45 -14.89
N GLY A 789 -20.54 -14.55 -14.67
CA GLY A 789 -21.56 -14.68 -13.63
C GLY A 789 -22.85 -13.96 -14.01
N THR A 790 -23.79 -13.89 -13.08
CA THR A 790 -25.12 -13.33 -13.34
C THR A 790 -25.15 -11.82 -13.52
N ALA A 791 -24.10 -11.11 -13.08
CA ALA A 791 -24.09 -9.66 -13.01
C ALA A 791 -22.94 -9.01 -13.80
N PHE A 792 -21.82 -9.72 -13.99
CA PHE A 792 -20.63 -9.20 -14.66
C PHE A 792 -19.84 -10.34 -15.33
N HIS A 793 -18.95 -9.99 -16.25
CA HIS A 793 -17.99 -10.91 -16.85
C HIS A 793 -16.75 -10.15 -17.34
N GLY A 794 -15.66 -10.87 -17.55
CA GLY A 794 -14.41 -10.30 -18.04
C GLY A 794 -13.22 -11.15 -17.64
N ILE A 795 -12.02 -10.68 -17.98
CA ILE A 795 -10.78 -11.31 -17.53
C ILE A 795 -10.49 -10.85 -16.10
N GLY A 796 -10.17 -11.79 -15.21
CA GLY A 796 -9.64 -11.53 -13.88
C GLY A 796 -8.16 -11.90 -13.82
N GLY A 797 -7.80 -12.62 -12.76
CA GLY A 797 -6.45 -13.12 -12.53
C GLY A 797 -6.38 -13.90 -11.23
N PRO A 798 -5.24 -14.53 -10.91
CA PRO A 798 -5.08 -15.23 -9.64
C PRO A 798 -5.03 -14.26 -8.44
N HIS A 799 -4.71 -12.98 -8.65
CA HIS A 799 -4.54 -11.97 -7.61
C HIS A 799 -5.72 -11.87 -6.63
N ILE A 800 -6.95 -11.73 -7.14
CA ILE A 800 -8.17 -11.61 -6.33
C ILE A 800 -8.93 -12.94 -6.25
N GLY A 801 -8.74 -13.82 -7.25
CA GLY A 801 -9.32 -15.16 -7.28
C GLY A 801 -10.46 -15.34 -8.28
N LEU A 802 -11.15 -16.48 -8.17
CA LEU A 802 -11.95 -17.08 -9.25
C LEU A 802 -13.35 -16.49 -9.46
N GLN A 803 -13.70 -15.43 -8.73
CA GLN A 803 -15.03 -14.81 -8.80
C GLN A 803 -14.99 -13.32 -9.16
N ASN A 804 -13.80 -12.74 -9.31
CA ASN A 804 -13.62 -11.30 -9.47
C ASN A 804 -12.97 -10.98 -10.81
N ALA A 805 -13.74 -10.42 -11.73
CA ALA A 805 -13.26 -9.94 -13.03
C ALA A 805 -12.91 -8.46 -12.94
N TRP A 806 -11.95 -8.02 -13.75
CA TRP A 806 -11.42 -6.66 -13.65
C TRP A 806 -12.02 -5.78 -14.74
N PRO A 807 -12.58 -4.60 -14.40
CA PRO A 807 -13.11 -3.65 -15.37
C PRO A 807 -12.10 -3.26 -16.46
N MET A 808 -10.81 -3.19 -16.11
CA MET A 808 -9.74 -2.89 -17.08
C MET A 808 -9.71 -3.86 -18.27
N SER A 809 -10.01 -5.15 -18.06
CA SER A 809 -10.04 -6.12 -19.17
C SER A 809 -11.08 -5.75 -20.23
N LEU A 810 -12.27 -5.32 -19.81
CA LEU A 810 -13.35 -4.86 -20.70
C LEU A 810 -13.01 -3.54 -21.39
N LEU A 811 -12.30 -2.65 -20.69
CA LEU A 811 -11.83 -1.39 -21.28
C LEU A 811 -10.80 -1.63 -22.37
N VAL A 812 -9.83 -2.53 -22.13
CA VAL A 812 -8.89 -2.98 -23.17
C VAL A 812 -9.63 -3.69 -24.29
N GLN A 813 -10.60 -4.56 -23.97
CA GLN A 813 -11.45 -5.24 -24.95
C GLN A 813 -12.15 -4.23 -25.87
N ALA A 814 -12.72 -3.16 -25.32
CA ALA A 814 -13.34 -2.08 -26.08
C ALA A 814 -12.32 -1.30 -26.94
N MET A 815 -11.15 -0.98 -26.40
CA MET A 815 -10.09 -0.27 -27.14
C MET A 815 -9.50 -1.06 -28.31
N THR A 816 -9.72 -2.38 -28.34
CA THR A 816 -9.15 -3.32 -29.32
C THR A 816 -10.24 -4.06 -30.11
N SER A 817 -11.44 -3.49 -30.18
CA SER A 817 -12.57 -4.02 -30.94
C SER A 817 -12.94 -3.12 -32.12
N ASP A 818 -13.47 -3.72 -33.19
CA ASP A 818 -14.13 -3.02 -34.30
C ASP A 818 -15.66 -3.14 -34.27
N SER A 819 -16.23 -3.88 -33.30
CA SER A 819 -17.67 -4.03 -33.15
C SER A 819 -18.22 -2.94 -32.22
N ASP A 820 -19.07 -2.08 -32.77
CA ASP A 820 -19.76 -1.04 -32.00
C ASP A 820 -20.61 -1.65 -30.86
N GLU A 821 -21.15 -2.85 -31.06
CA GLU A 821 -21.88 -3.60 -30.04
C GLU A 821 -20.97 -4.05 -28.89
N GLU A 822 -19.82 -4.69 -29.19
CA GLU A 822 -18.85 -5.12 -28.18
C GLU A 822 -18.28 -3.94 -27.39
N ILE A 823 -17.99 -2.83 -28.07
CA ILE A 823 -17.51 -1.59 -27.44
C ILE A 823 -18.56 -1.05 -26.48
N LYS A 824 -19.82 -0.92 -26.92
CA LYS A 824 -20.93 -0.43 -26.10
C LYS A 824 -21.19 -1.34 -24.91
N GLU A 825 -21.23 -2.66 -25.11
CA GLU A 825 -21.45 -3.62 -24.05
C GLU A 825 -20.37 -3.53 -22.97
N SER A 826 -19.10 -3.51 -23.38
CA SER A 826 -17.96 -3.41 -22.47
C SER A 826 -17.99 -2.14 -21.63
N ILE A 827 -18.20 -0.97 -22.26
CA ILE A 827 -18.28 0.32 -21.56
C ILE A 827 -19.49 0.36 -20.62
N ASN A 828 -20.64 -0.15 -21.06
CA ASN A 828 -21.85 -0.18 -20.25
C ASN A 828 -21.70 -1.09 -19.03
N LEU A 829 -21.04 -2.24 -19.17
CA LEU A 829 -20.83 -3.16 -18.06
C LEU A 829 -19.96 -2.51 -16.97
N VAL A 830 -18.86 -1.88 -17.38
CA VAL A 830 -17.99 -1.10 -16.46
C VAL A 830 -18.79 0.00 -15.77
N ARG A 831 -19.50 0.85 -16.53
CA ARG A 831 -20.33 1.93 -15.97
C ARG A 831 -21.36 1.41 -14.98
N ASN A 832 -22.05 0.33 -15.31
CA ASN A 832 -23.11 -0.23 -14.47
C ASN A 832 -22.55 -0.85 -13.16
N SER A 833 -21.29 -1.31 -13.16
CA SER A 833 -20.59 -1.77 -11.95
C SER A 833 -20.00 -0.65 -11.09
N SER A 834 -19.78 0.54 -11.65
CA SER A 834 -19.22 1.71 -10.97
C SER A 834 -20.23 2.46 -10.10
N LEU A 835 -20.94 1.76 -9.21
CA LEU A 835 -22.03 2.34 -8.40
C LEU A 835 -21.59 3.50 -7.50
N LEU A 836 -20.31 3.54 -7.12
CA LEU A 836 -19.71 4.65 -6.38
C LEU A 836 -19.14 5.76 -7.27
N GLY A 837 -19.37 5.73 -8.58
CA GLY A 837 -18.93 6.79 -9.49
C GLY A 837 -17.43 6.79 -9.80
N LEU A 838 -16.72 5.69 -9.51
CA LEU A 838 -15.32 5.43 -9.88
C LEU A 838 -15.18 4.00 -10.42
N VAL A 839 -14.07 3.71 -11.09
CA VAL A 839 -13.75 2.37 -11.57
C VAL A 839 -12.93 1.64 -10.51
N HIS A 840 -13.38 0.43 -10.17
CA HIS A 840 -12.77 -0.44 -9.17
C HIS A 840 -11.71 -1.36 -9.79
N GLU A 841 -10.90 -1.98 -8.94
CA GLU A 841 -9.90 -2.97 -9.36
C GLU A 841 -10.57 -4.23 -9.90
N SER A 842 -11.47 -4.81 -9.12
CA SER A 842 -12.20 -6.01 -9.51
C SER A 842 -13.66 -5.98 -9.04
N ILE A 843 -14.51 -6.72 -9.75
CA ILE A 843 -15.96 -6.83 -9.51
C ILE A 843 -16.34 -8.31 -9.42
N ASN A 844 -17.10 -8.66 -8.39
CA ASN A 844 -17.64 -10.01 -8.26
C ASN A 844 -18.65 -10.28 -9.38
N VAL A 845 -18.41 -11.35 -10.16
CA VAL A 845 -19.21 -11.68 -11.35
C VAL A 845 -20.68 -11.97 -11.07
N ASN A 846 -21.04 -12.27 -9.82
CA ASN A 846 -22.42 -12.53 -9.41
C ASN A 846 -23.06 -11.35 -8.64
N ASN A 847 -22.27 -10.40 -8.15
CA ASN A 847 -22.77 -9.27 -7.36
C ASN A 847 -21.90 -8.02 -7.52
N ILE A 848 -22.33 -7.08 -8.36
CA ILE A 848 -21.60 -5.83 -8.66
C ILE A 848 -21.37 -4.90 -7.45
N LYS A 849 -22.00 -5.16 -6.29
CA LYS A 849 -21.74 -4.42 -5.05
C LYS A 849 -20.51 -4.91 -4.29
N ASP A 850 -20.05 -6.12 -4.60
CA ASP A 850 -18.85 -6.71 -4.06
C ASP A 850 -17.70 -6.43 -5.05
N TYR A 851 -16.76 -5.60 -4.62
CA TYR A 851 -15.66 -5.09 -5.42
C TYR A 851 -14.42 -4.90 -4.54
N SER A 852 -13.24 -4.86 -5.16
CA SER A 852 -11.99 -4.48 -4.50
C SER A 852 -11.58 -3.06 -4.86
N ARG A 853 -10.94 -2.38 -3.89
CA ARG A 853 -10.38 -1.03 -3.98
C ARG A 853 -11.39 0.07 -4.41
N PRO A 854 -11.88 0.87 -3.46
CA PRO A 854 -12.76 2.00 -3.79
C PRO A 854 -12.03 3.11 -4.55
N TRP A 855 -10.70 3.19 -4.42
CA TRP A 855 -9.84 4.17 -5.07
C TRP A 855 -8.68 3.50 -5.82
N PHE A 856 -8.84 3.39 -7.14
CA PHE A 856 -7.79 2.91 -8.02
C PHE A 856 -7.60 3.84 -9.22
N ALA A 857 -6.61 4.74 -9.11
CA ALA A 857 -6.43 5.81 -10.08
C ALA A 857 -6.00 5.29 -11.47
N TRP A 858 -5.27 4.19 -11.54
CA TRP A 858 -4.91 3.55 -12.81
C TRP A 858 -6.16 3.10 -13.58
N ALA A 859 -7.07 2.35 -12.96
CA ALA A 859 -8.31 1.91 -13.60
C ALA A 859 -9.17 3.09 -14.08
N ASN A 860 -9.24 4.18 -13.29
CA ASN A 860 -9.89 5.43 -13.70
C ASN A 860 -9.24 6.05 -14.94
N SER A 861 -7.90 6.07 -15.00
CA SER A 861 -7.17 6.57 -16.16
C SER A 861 -7.39 5.71 -17.41
N VAL A 862 -7.43 4.37 -17.29
CA VAL A 862 -7.73 3.47 -18.42
C VAL A 862 -9.14 3.69 -18.94
N PHE A 863 -10.11 3.89 -18.05
CA PHE A 863 -11.48 4.23 -18.44
C PHE A 863 -11.53 5.53 -19.22
N ALA A 864 -10.89 6.59 -18.72
CA ALA A 864 -10.90 7.87 -19.40
C ALA A 864 -10.21 7.82 -20.77
N GLN A 865 -9.08 7.09 -20.88
CA GLN A 865 -8.42 6.84 -22.16
C GLN A 865 -9.33 6.11 -23.15
N THR A 866 -10.05 5.08 -22.68
CA THR A 866 -11.03 4.35 -23.50
C THR A 866 -12.08 5.29 -24.05
N ILE A 867 -12.70 6.10 -23.19
CA ILE A 867 -13.74 7.05 -23.59
C ILE A 867 -13.20 8.10 -24.57
N LEU A 868 -12.01 8.66 -24.35
CA LEU A 868 -11.40 9.63 -25.26
C LEU A 868 -11.08 9.02 -26.63
N LYS A 869 -10.58 7.78 -26.67
CA LYS A 869 -10.33 7.05 -27.91
C LYS A 869 -11.63 6.81 -28.69
N ILE A 870 -12.66 6.27 -28.04
CA ILE A 870 -13.95 6.01 -28.70
C ILE A 870 -14.63 7.32 -29.11
N ALA A 871 -14.55 8.38 -28.31
CA ALA A 871 -15.07 9.70 -28.66
C ALA A 871 -14.39 10.30 -29.91
N LYS A 872 -13.12 9.96 -30.17
CA LYS A 872 -12.38 10.38 -31.36
C LYS A 872 -12.73 9.52 -32.58
N GLU A 873 -12.74 8.19 -32.43
CA GLU A 873 -12.82 7.27 -33.56
C GLU A 873 -14.26 6.84 -33.92
N ARG A 874 -15.12 6.73 -32.92
CA ARG A 874 -16.52 6.29 -33.02
C ARG A 874 -17.44 7.24 -32.21
N PRO A 875 -17.47 8.55 -32.52
CA PRO A 875 -18.15 9.56 -31.70
C PRO A 875 -19.62 9.27 -31.45
N ALA A 876 -20.30 8.59 -32.38
CA ALA A 876 -21.71 8.23 -32.24
C ALA A 876 -22.00 7.35 -31.01
N LEU A 877 -21.04 6.53 -30.57
CA LEU A 877 -21.21 5.67 -29.40
C LEU A 877 -21.21 6.43 -28.08
N ILE A 878 -20.60 7.63 -28.03
CA ILE A 878 -20.45 8.45 -26.82
C ILE A 878 -21.36 9.68 -26.83
N PHE A 879 -21.45 10.36 -27.98
CA PHE A 879 -22.15 11.64 -28.16
C PHE A 879 -23.47 11.53 -28.94
N GLY A 880 -23.83 10.33 -29.40
CA GLY A 880 -25.05 10.09 -30.19
C GLY A 880 -24.88 10.28 -31.70
N GLU A 881 -25.89 9.84 -32.44
CA GLU A 881 -25.87 9.81 -33.90
C GLU A 881 -25.56 11.17 -34.54
N GLY A 882 -24.68 11.17 -35.55
CA GLY A 882 -24.26 12.37 -36.27
C GLY A 882 -23.26 13.28 -35.54
N ALA A 883 -22.76 12.88 -34.36
CA ALA A 883 -21.78 13.66 -33.62
C ALA A 883 -20.40 13.69 -34.30
N ALA A 884 -19.74 14.85 -34.24
CA ALA A 884 -18.37 15.01 -34.74
C ALA A 884 -17.35 14.30 -33.84
N PRO A 885 -16.22 13.81 -34.37
CA PRO A 885 -15.09 13.32 -33.58
C PRO A 885 -14.64 14.31 -32.49
N TYR A 886 -14.27 13.80 -31.32
CA TYR A 886 -13.58 14.61 -30.31
C TYR A 886 -12.10 14.74 -30.64
N VAL A 887 -11.58 15.98 -30.59
CA VAL A 887 -10.15 16.28 -30.68
C VAL A 887 -9.86 17.29 -29.57
N PRO A 888 -9.01 16.94 -28.58
CA PRO A 888 -8.71 17.79 -27.43
C PRO A 888 -7.91 19.04 -27.77
#